data_AF-A0AAW7VQ06-F1
#
_entry.id   AF-A0AAW7VQ06-F1
#
_cell.length_a   1.000
_cell.length_b   1.000
_cell.length_c   1.000
_cell.angle_alpha   90.00
_cell.angle_beta   90.00
_cell.angle_gamma   90.00
#
_symmetry.space_group_name_H-M   'P 1'
#
loop_
_entity.id
_entity.type
_entity.pdbx_description
1 polymer ?
#
loop_
_entity_poly.entity_id
_entity_poly.type
_entity_poly.pdbx_seq_one_letter_code
_entity_poly.pdbx_strand_id
1 'polypeptide(L)'
;MEGPEIQFSEATIDNGRFGKRVIRFETGRLAKQAAGASMVYIDDDTALLSATTAGKQPREGFDFFPLTVDVEERMYAAGRIPGSFFRREGRPSTEAILACRLMDRPLRPAFVKGLRNEVQIVVTVLAINPDELYDVVAINASSMSTQLSGLPFSGPIGGVRVALIADEQGSQWVAFPKHSQLENAVFNMVVAGRVAGDDVAIMMVEAEATDNSWDLIKEQGATAPTEEVVSEGLEAAKPFIKALCDAQADLAARAAKPTVEFPVFLDYQDDAYAAVEAAAAEKLAAVFQIADKQERDNASDELKDEVLGSLAGEFEGREKELSAAFRSVTKHVVRQRILKDQIRIDGRGLTDIRQLTAEVEVLPRVHGSAIFERGETQIMGVTTLNMLKMEQQIDSLSPVTRKRYMHNYNFPPYSTGETGRVGSPKRREIGHGALAERALVPVLPSREEFPYAIRQVSEALGSNGSTSMGSVCASTLSMLNAGVPLKAPVAGIAMGLVSDQVDGQTRYAALTDILGAEDAFGDMDFKVAGTSEFVTAIQLDTKLDGIPASVLAAALKQAREARLHILEVINAAIDTPDELSEFAPRVIAVKIPVDKIGEVIGPKGKMINQIQEDTGADISIEDDGTVYIGATNGPSADAARSAINAIANPQVPEVGERYLGTVVKTTTFGAFVSLTPGKDGLLHISELRKLANGKRVDNVDDVVSVGQKVQVEITKIDDRGKLSLSPVVAEEEAASGDAPAETAEESAE
;
A
#
# COMPACT_ATOMS: atom_id res chain seq x y z
N MET A 1 -7.46 38.62 16.15
CA MET A 1 -6.82 39.28 17.32
C MET A 1 -5.40 39.61 16.88
N GLU A 2 -5.21 40.75 16.22
CA GLU A 2 -3.96 41.16 15.58
C GLU A 2 -3.14 41.96 16.58
N GLY A 3 -2.27 41.28 17.33
CA GLY A 3 -1.21 41.96 18.07
C GLY A 3 -0.10 42.40 17.11
N PRO A 4 0.66 43.48 17.42
CA PRO A 4 1.71 44.02 16.56
C PRO A 4 2.88 43.05 16.28
N GLU A 5 2.93 41.90 16.95
CA GLU A 5 3.98 40.87 16.80
C GLU A 5 3.60 39.72 15.85
N ILE A 6 2.35 39.66 15.37
CA ILE A 6 1.89 38.56 14.50
C ILE A 6 2.16 38.93 13.04
N GLN A 7 2.97 38.13 12.36
CA GLN A 7 3.24 38.28 10.93
C GLN A 7 2.76 37.05 10.18
N PHE A 8 2.27 37.26 8.96
CA PHE A 8 1.84 36.18 8.09
C PHE A 8 2.14 36.43 6.61
N SER A 9 2.14 35.37 5.82
CA SER A 9 2.10 35.38 4.35
C SER A 9 1.18 34.28 3.85
N GLU A 10 0.75 34.35 2.59
CA GLU A 10 -0.17 33.40 1.99
C GLU A 10 0.30 32.95 0.61
N ALA A 11 0.15 31.66 0.33
CA ALA A 11 0.25 31.08 -1.01
C ALA A 11 -1.16 30.76 -1.50
N THR A 12 -1.59 31.39 -2.58
CA THR A 12 -2.85 31.05 -3.26
C THR A 12 -2.60 30.03 -4.35
N ILE A 13 -3.27 28.90 -4.25
CA ILE A 13 -3.21 27.79 -5.20
C ILE A 13 -4.48 27.82 -6.04
N ASP A 14 -4.33 28.03 -7.36
CA ASP A 14 -5.45 28.08 -8.30
C ASP A 14 -5.56 26.75 -9.04
N ASN A 15 -6.60 25.96 -8.72
CA ASN A 15 -6.90 24.70 -9.40
C ASN A 15 -7.93 24.88 -10.53
N GLY A 16 -8.17 26.11 -10.98
CA GLY A 16 -9.15 26.40 -12.03
C GLY A 16 -10.55 25.95 -11.64
N ARG A 17 -11.09 24.95 -12.36
CA ARG A 17 -12.46 24.47 -12.12
C ARG A 17 -12.65 23.75 -10.78
N PHE A 18 -11.57 23.31 -10.15
CA PHE A 18 -11.58 22.71 -8.81
C PHE A 18 -11.44 23.73 -7.68
N GLY A 19 -11.52 25.02 -8.00
CA GLY A 19 -11.50 26.11 -7.04
C GLY A 19 -10.09 26.52 -6.61
N LYS A 20 -10.03 27.32 -5.54
CA LYS A 20 -8.78 27.84 -4.99
C LYS A 20 -8.55 27.30 -3.60
N ARG A 21 -7.29 27.07 -3.25
CA ARG A 21 -6.83 26.72 -1.91
C ARG A 21 -5.88 27.81 -1.42
N VAL A 22 -5.89 28.13 -0.14
CA VAL A 22 -4.98 29.13 0.45
C VAL A 22 -4.18 28.49 1.57
N ILE A 23 -2.85 28.57 1.49
CA ILE A 23 -1.94 28.13 2.54
C ILE A 23 -1.41 29.39 3.22
N ARG A 24 -1.73 29.55 4.50
CA ARG A 24 -1.36 30.70 5.30
C ARG A 24 -0.29 30.32 6.30
N PHE A 25 0.84 31.03 6.27
CA PHE A 25 1.93 30.89 7.21
C PHE A 25 1.87 32.02 8.24
N GLU A 26 1.83 31.71 9.53
CA GLU A 26 1.82 32.69 10.62
C GLU A 26 2.98 32.44 11.59
N THR A 27 3.62 33.50 12.08
CA THR A 27 4.62 33.41 13.15
C THR A 27 4.51 34.58 14.13
N GLY A 28 5.29 34.52 15.22
CA GLY A 28 5.37 35.56 16.24
C GLY A 28 4.35 35.42 17.38
N ARG A 29 3.39 34.49 17.29
CA ARG A 29 2.39 34.24 18.35
C ARG A 29 2.74 33.07 19.27
N LEU A 30 2.97 31.88 18.70
CA LEU A 30 3.09 30.61 19.44
C LEU A 30 4.54 30.13 19.52
N ALA A 31 4.84 29.29 20.52
CA ALA A 31 6.12 28.60 20.69
C ALA A 31 7.37 29.49 20.60
N LYS A 32 7.31 30.73 21.11
CA LYS A 32 8.37 31.76 21.01
C LYS A 32 9.76 31.35 21.54
N GLN A 33 9.83 30.28 22.34
CA GLN A 33 11.09 29.74 22.88
C GLN A 33 11.83 28.85 21.87
N ALA A 34 11.17 28.37 20.82
CA ALA A 34 11.80 27.59 19.77
C ALA A 34 12.80 28.44 18.98
N ALA A 35 13.74 27.79 18.29
CA ALA A 35 14.64 28.48 17.38
C ALA A 35 13.81 29.12 16.26
N GLY A 36 12.88 28.39 15.66
CA GLY A 36 11.84 28.95 14.78
C GLY A 36 10.51 28.25 15.01
N ALA A 37 9.41 28.97 14.82
CA ALA A 37 8.06 28.43 14.96
C ALA A 37 7.11 29.06 13.94
N SER A 38 6.25 28.24 13.36
CA SER A 38 5.18 28.66 12.46
C SER A 38 3.88 27.93 12.77
N MET A 39 2.78 28.65 12.69
CA MET A 39 1.44 28.10 12.59
C MET A 39 1.04 28.14 11.11
N VAL A 40 0.71 27.00 10.53
CA VAL A 40 0.33 26.91 9.11
C VAL A 40 -1.11 26.44 9.00
N TYR A 41 -1.87 27.14 8.17
CA TYR A 41 -3.26 26.85 7.91
C TYR A 41 -3.44 26.50 6.44
N ILE A 42 -4.38 25.61 6.15
CA ILE A 42 -4.97 25.48 4.82
C ILE A 42 -6.46 25.84 4.91
N ASP A 43 -6.87 26.79 4.07
CA ASP A 43 -8.21 27.38 4.02
C ASP A 43 -8.75 27.85 5.38
N ASP A 44 -7.87 28.30 6.27
CA ASP A 44 -8.17 28.74 7.64
C ASP A 44 -8.93 27.73 8.52
N ASP A 45 -8.92 26.44 8.14
CA ASP A 45 -9.68 25.36 8.81
C ASP A 45 -8.74 24.31 9.43
N THR A 46 -7.95 23.64 8.60
CA THR A 46 -6.91 22.70 9.07
C THR A 46 -5.67 23.50 9.49
N ALA A 47 -5.14 23.21 10.69
CA ALA A 47 -4.11 24.04 11.31
C ALA A 47 -3.03 23.19 12.00
N LEU A 48 -1.77 23.44 11.65
CA LEU A 48 -0.61 22.72 12.15
C LEU A 48 0.38 23.71 12.80
N LEU A 49 0.91 23.36 13.97
CA LEU A 49 2.03 24.07 14.59
C LEU A 49 3.32 23.33 14.29
N SER A 50 4.30 24.02 13.70
CA SER A 50 5.67 23.51 13.59
C SER A 50 6.62 24.33 14.47
N ALA A 51 7.47 23.63 15.22
CA ALA A 51 8.53 24.22 16.02
C ALA A 51 9.86 23.52 15.73
N THR A 52 10.87 24.31 15.36
CA THR A 52 12.23 23.85 15.13
C THR A 52 13.14 24.31 16.27
N THR A 53 13.91 23.38 16.81
CA THR A 53 14.91 23.62 17.85
C THR A 53 16.26 23.05 17.44
N ALA A 54 17.32 23.65 17.97
CA ALA A 54 18.68 23.20 17.74
C ALA A 54 19.46 23.16 19.06
N GLY A 55 20.22 22.09 19.25
CA GLY A 55 21.15 21.95 20.36
C GLY A 55 22.26 23.01 20.27
N LYS A 56 22.63 23.59 21.42
CA LYS A 56 23.69 24.60 21.48
C LYS A 56 25.08 24.03 21.18
N GLN A 57 25.28 22.75 21.48
CA GLN A 57 26.55 22.05 21.30
C GLN A 57 26.36 20.92 20.26
N PRO A 58 27.38 20.66 19.42
CA PRO A 58 27.37 19.51 18.54
C PRO A 58 27.37 18.21 19.35
N ARG A 59 26.76 17.16 18.79
CA ARG A 59 26.80 15.81 19.38
C ARG A 59 28.18 15.21 19.16
N GLU A 60 28.93 14.98 20.23
CA GLU A 60 30.20 14.25 20.17
C GLU A 60 29.97 12.79 19.77
N GLY A 61 30.89 12.23 18.97
CA GLY A 61 30.87 10.83 18.57
C GLY A 61 29.88 10.46 17.46
N PHE A 62 29.12 11.43 16.92
CA PHE A 62 28.22 11.21 15.78
C PHE A 62 28.95 11.51 14.46
N ASP A 63 28.92 10.55 13.54
CA ASP A 63 29.44 10.66 12.17
C ASP A 63 28.39 11.10 11.15
N PHE A 64 27.14 11.31 11.59
CA PHE A 64 26.03 11.78 10.75
C PHE A 64 25.35 13.04 11.34
N PHE A 65 24.58 13.74 10.51
CA PHE A 65 23.76 14.88 10.93
C PHE A 65 22.52 14.42 11.73
N PRO A 66 22.42 14.74 13.04
CA PRO A 66 21.33 14.27 13.90
C PRO A 66 20.07 15.15 13.75
N LEU A 67 19.45 15.08 12.58
CA LEU A 67 18.10 15.62 12.33
C LEU A 67 17.04 14.60 12.76
N THR A 68 16.10 15.06 13.58
CA THR A 68 14.90 14.32 13.97
C THR A 68 13.66 15.12 13.60
N VAL A 69 12.73 14.47 12.89
CA VAL A 69 11.44 15.06 12.54
C VAL A 69 10.32 14.24 13.17
N ASP A 70 9.40 14.90 13.87
CA ASP A 70 8.28 14.25 14.56
C ASP A 70 6.95 14.88 14.15
N VAL A 71 5.94 14.02 13.96
CA VAL A 71 4.54 14.40 13.74
C VAL A 71 3.73 13.90 14.90
N GLU A 72 3.07 14.84 15.56
CA GLU A 72 2.19 14.61 16.69
C GLU A 72 0.75 14.83 16.25
N GLU A 73 0.05 13.73 15.94
CA GLU A 73 -1.39 13.75 15.78
C GLU A 73 -2.05 13.96 17.14
N ARG A 74 -3.01 14.87 17.21
CA ARG A 74 -3.83 15.10 18.39
C ARG A 74 -5.27 14.81 18.03
N MET A 75 -5.90 13.85 18.69
CA MET A 75 -7.26 13.41 18.32
C MET A 75 -8.29 14.52 18.54
N TYR A 76 -8.00 15.48 19.42
CA TYR A 76 -8.80 16.69 19.56
C TYR A 76 -8.84 17.54 18.29
N ALA A 77 -7.86 17.40 17.38
CA ALA A 77 -7.86 18.12 16.11
C ALA A 77 -9.08 17.76 15.25
N ALA A 78 -9.58 16.54 15.40
CA ALA A 78 -10.83 16.06 14.81
C ALA A 78 -12.00 16.02 15.81
N GLY A 79 -11.87 16.66 16.98
CA GLY A 79 -12.89 16.64 18.04
C GLY A 79 -13.12 15.27 18.69
N ARG A 80 -12.15 14.35 18.61
CA ARG A 80 -12.26 12.97 19.12
C ARG A 80 -11.42 12.73 20.38
N ILE A 81 -11.89 11.84 21.25
CA ILE A 81 -11.07 11.25 22.32
C ILE A 81 -10.44 9.96 21.77
N PRO A 82 -9.13 9.70 21.98
CA PRO A 82 -8.48 8.49 21.48
C PRO A 82 -9.19 7.20 21.92
N GLY A 83 -9.35 6.23 21.01
CA GLY A 83 -9.97 4.92 21.29
C GLY A 83 -9.07 3.99 22.11
N SER A 84 -7.78 4.34 22.27
CA SER A 84 -6.81 3.60 23.08
C SER A 84 -7.30 3.35 24.51
N PHE A 85 -6.84 2.26 25.14
CA PHE A 85 -7.25 1.89 26.51
C PHE A 85 -7.08 3.03 27.52
N PHE A 86 -6.05 3.86 27.36
CA PHE A 86 -5.75 4.99 28.25
C PHE A 86 -6.44 6.30 27.88
N ARG A 87 -7.23 6.34 26.78
CA ARG A 87 -7.86 7.56 26.25
C ARG A 87 -6.85 8.69 26.01
N ARG A 88 -5.66 8.31 25.57
CA ARG A 88 -4.52 9.19 25.28
C ARG A 88 -3.79 8.69 24.03
N GLU A 89 -3.27 9.61 23.23
CA GLU A 89 -2.41 9.30 22.10
C GLU A 89 -1.16 8.53 22.57
N GLY A 90 -0.81 7.47 21.83
CA GLY A 90 0.25 6.55 22.20
C GLY A 90 1.40 6.59 21.20
N ARG A 91 1.76 5.41 20.67
CA ARG A 91 2.75 5.30 19.60
C ARG A 91 2.26 6.06 18.35
N PRO A 92 3.16 6.73 17.60
CA PRO A 92 2.81 7.35 16.32
C PRO A 92 2.12 6.37 15.37
N SER A 93 1.09 6.85 14.68
CA SER A 93 0.39 6.13 13.61
C SER A 93 1.32 5.90 12.41
N THR A 94 0.93 5.00 11.50
CA THR A 94 1.65 4.80 10.23
C THR A 94 1.71 6.12 9.45
N GLU A 95 0.60 6.85 9.37
CA GLU A 95 0.52 8.13 8.66
C GLU A 95 1.45 9.19 9.27
N ALA A 96 1.49 9.31 10.59
CA ALA A 96 2.43 10.22 11.26
C ALA A 96 3.90 9.87 10.93
N ILE A 97 4.25 8.57 10.93
CA ILE A 97 5.60 8.11 10.58
C ILE A 97 5.92 8.39 9.11
N LEU A 98 4.97 8.18 8.20
CA LEU A 98 5.14 8.48 6.77
C LEU A 98 5.28 9.99 6.54
N ALA A 99 4.48 10.82 7.21
CA ALA A 99 4.61 12.28 7.18
C ALA A 99 5.97 12.74 7.72
N CYS A 100 6.49 12.15 8.81
CA CYS A 100 7.86 12.38 9.27
C CYS A 100 8.89 12.13 8.16
N ARG A 101 8.73 11.03 7.41
CA ARG A 101 9.63 10.69 6.31
C ARG A 101 9.50 11.64 5.12
N LEU A 102 8.27 12.03 4.76
CA LEU A 102 8.02 12.98 3.68
C LEU A 102 8.62 14.37 3.97
N MET A 103 8.72 14.76 5.24
CA MET A 103 9.41 15.98 5.64
C MET A 103 10.93 15.80 5.70
N ASP A 104 11.42 14.72 6.31
CA ASP A 104 12.87 14.51 6.51
C ASP A 104 13.63 14.42 5.18
N ARG A 105 13.07 13.71 4.19
CA ARG A 105 13.70 13.46 2.87
C ARG A 105 14.12 14.74 2.14
N PRO A 106 13.23 15.74 1.92
CA PRO A 106 13.63 16.99 1.27
C PRO A 106 14.38 17.95 2.21
N LEU A 107 14.11 17.96 3.52
CA LEU A 107 14.76 18.91 4.44
C LEU A 107 16.21 18.54 4.76
N ARG A 108 16.50 17.25 4.96
CA ARG A 108 17.84 16.75 5.33
C ARG A 108 18.97 17.22 4.40
N PRO A 109 18.87 17.10 3.06
CA PRO A 109 19.93 17.55 2.15
C PRO A 109 20.03 19.08 2.02
N ALA A 110 19.04 19.85 2.51
CA ALA A 110 19.07 21.31 2.45
C ALA A 110 19.86 21.96 3.61
N PHE A 111 20.25 21.20 4.64
CA PHE A 111 21.18 21.70 5.65
C PHE A 111 22.62 21.69 5.14
N VAL A 112 23.42 22.65 5.63
CA VAL A 112 24.86 22.68 5.32
C VAL A 112 25.54 21.36 5.71
N LYS A 113 26.44 20.86 4.85
CA LYS A 113 27.23 19.67 5.13
C LYS A 113 28.08 19.87 6.38
N GLY A 114 28.31 18.79 7.11
CA GLY A 114 29.13 18.79 8.33
C GLY A 114 28.44 19.36 9.58
N LEU A 115 27.16 19.75 9.50
CA LEU A 115 26.39 20.10 10.70
C LEU A 115 26.25 18.85 11.61
N ARG A 116 26.59 19.01 12.90
CA ARG A 116 26.53 17.94 13.92
C ARG A 116 25.71 18.32 15.15
N ASN A 117 25.11 19.50 15.16
CA ASN A 117 24.14 19.89 16.17
C ASN A 117 22.85 19.08 16.00
N GLU A 118 22.28 18.65 17.12
CA GLU A 118 20.96 18.02 17.13
C GLU A 118 19.93 19.04 16.71
N VAL A 119 19.19 18.74 15.63
CA VAL A 119 18.09 19.56 15.14
C VAL A 119 16.83 18.73 15.27
N GLN A 120 15.83 19.28 15.96
CA GLN A 120 14.53 18.65 16.09
C GLN A 120 13.46 19.54 15.49
N ILE A 121 12.62 18.95 14.65
CA ILE A 121 11.45 19.59 14.05
C ILE A 121 10.23 18.82 14.51
N VAL A 122 9.36 19.47 15.28
CA VAL A 122 8.10 18.88 15.75
C VAL A 122 6.94 19.58 15.08
N VAL A 123 6.13 18.81 14.36
CA VAL A 123 4.87 19.27 13.77
C VAL A 123 3.71 18.66 14.55
N THR A 124 2.82 19.48 15.10
CA THR A 124 1.61 19.04 15.80
C THR A 124 0.39 19.43 14.99
N VAL A 125 -0.47 18.45 14.69
CA VAL A 125 -1.76 18.70 14.04
C VAL A 125 -2.75 19.17 15.11
N LEU A 126 -3.16 20.44 15.06
CA LEU A 126 -3.98 21.07 16.09
C LEU A 126 -5.47 21.14 15.73
N ALA A 127 -5.77 21.27 14.44
CA ALA A 127 -7.12 21.19 13.89
C ALA A 127 -7.02 20.50 12.52
N ILE A 128 -7.99 19.65 12.18
CA ILE A 128 -8.07 19.02 10.87
C ILE A 128 -9.52 18.89 10.42
N ASN A 129 -9.80 19.41 9.23
CA ASN A 129 -11.02 19.09 8.51
C ASN A 129 -10.96 17.61 8.06
N PRO A 130 -12.00 16.79 8.31
CA PRO A 130 -11.99 15.36 7.98
C PRO A 130 -11.80 15.05 6.48
N ASP A 131 -12.02 16.03 5.60
CA ASP A 131 -11.82 15.91 4.15
C ASP A 131 -10.40 16.36 3.71
N GLU A 132 -9.49 16.66 4.64
CA GLU A 132 -8.16 17.20 4.36
C GLU A 132 -7.02 16.20 4.61
N LEU A 133 -5.96 16.27 3.79
CA LEU A 133 -4.70 15.58 4.03
C LEU A 133 -3.66 16.53 4.62
N TYR A 134 -3.18 16.25 5.83
CA TYR A 134 -2.30 17.17 6.56
C TYR A 134 -0.80 17.08 6.20
N ASP A 135 -0.37 15.97 5.59
CA ASP A 135 1.05 15.64 5.42
C ASP A 135 1.83 16.67 4.58
N VAL A 136 1.26 17.16 3.47
CA VAL A 136 1.90 18.20 2.65
C VAL A 136 1.84 19.58 3.31
N VAL A 137 0.83 19.85 4.15
CA VAL A 137 0.82 21.03 5.01
C VAL A 137 1.95 20.94 6.04
N ALA A 138 2.24 19.75 6.56
CA ALA A 138 3.34 19.51 7.49
C ALA A 138 4.72 19.74 6.85
N ILE A 139 4.92 19.40 5.57
CA ILE A 139 6.15 19.74 4.81
C ILE A 139 6.36 21.26 4.79
N ASN A 140 5.34 22.01 4.42
CA ASN A 140 5.44 23.46 4.37
C ASN A 140 5.61 24.08 5.77
N ALA A 141 4.97 23.52 6.80
CA ALA A 141 5.12 23.97 8.18
C ALA A 141 6.53 23.73 8.74
N SER A 142 7.09 22.54 8.50
CA SER A 142 8.46 22.19 8.90
C SER A 142 9.51 23.04 8.17
N SER A 143 9.34 23.26 6.87
CA SER A 143 10.19 24.18 6.11
C SER A 143 10.13 25.59 6.68
N MET A 144 8.93 26.15 6.89
CA MET A 144 8.78 27.52 7.38
C MET A 144 9.38 27.70 8.78
N SER A 145 9.11 26.79 9.72
CA SER A 145 9.68 26.90 11.08
C SER A 145 11.20 26.75 11.08
N THR A 146 11.75 25.91 10.19
CA THR A 146 13.19 25.76 10.00
C THR A 146 13.80 27.02 9.38
N GLN A 147 13.16 27.61 8.36
CA GLN A 147 13.61 28.84 7.72
C GLN A 147 13.66 30.02 8.71
N LEU A 148 12.71 30.10 9.64
CA LEU A 148 12.67 31.13 10.68
C LEU A 148 13.73 30.95 11.77
N SER A 149 14.35 29.77 11.86
CA SER A 149 15.16 29.38 13.01
C SER A 149 16.55 30.02 13.07
N GLY A 150 17.04 30.56 11.94
CA GLY A 150 18.43 31.00 11.80
C GLY A 150 19.43 29.85 11.67
N LEU A 151 18.98 28.62 11.41
CA LEU A 151 19.87 27.49 11.08
C LEU A 151 20.48 27.66 9.67
N PRO A 152 21.66 27.07 9.40
CA PRO A 152 22.27 27.06 8.08
C PRO A 152 21.54 26.09 7.15
N PHE A 153 20.37 26.52 6.69
CA PHE A 153 19.39 25.77 5.91
C PHE A 153 19.10 26.49 4.60
N SER A 154 19.23 25.77 3.48
CA SER A 154 19.08 26.27 2.11
C SER A 154 17.64 26.10 1.59
N GLY A 155 16.68 26.59 2.38
CA GLY A 155 15.26 26.65 2.01
C GLY A 155 14.85 28.01 1.44
N PRO A 156 13.54 28.29 1.35
CA PRO A 156 12.44 27.43 1.78
C PRO A 156 12.19 26.25 0.83
N ILE A 157 11.61 25.18 1.37
CA ILE A 157 11.13 24.02 0.63
C ILE A 157 9.60 24.10 0.54
N GLY A 158 9.06 23.96 -0.67
CA GLY A 158 7.64 23.84 -0.92
C GLY A 158 7.28 22.37 -1.11
N GLY A 159 6.23 21.91 -0.43
CA GLY A 159 5.66 20.57 -0.58
C GLY A 159 4.22 20.63 -1.08
N VAL A 160 3.89 19.89 -2.12
CA VAL A 160 2.53 19.86 -2.70
C VAL A 160 2.11 18.43 -2.99
N ARG A 161 0.83 18.13 -2.78
CA ARG A 161 0.18 16.94 -3.36
C ARG A 161 -0.52 17.38 -4.63
N VAL A 162 -0.23 16.72 -5.75
CA VAL A 162 -0.99 16.83 -6.98
C VAL A 162 -1.64 15.48 -7.28
N ALA A 163 -2.93 15.49 -7.62
CA ALA A 163 -3.63 14.29 -8.05
C ALA A 163 -4.21 14.50 -9.45
N LEU A 164 -4.11 13.49 -10.30
CA LEU A 164 -4.73 13.50 -11.62
C LEU A 164 -6.19 13.07 -11.47
N ILE A 165 -7.10 14.03 -11.45
CA ILE A 165 -8.53 13.80 -11.24
C ILE A 165 -9.23 13.80 -12.59
N ALA A 166 -10.01 12.75 -12.84
CA ALA A 166 -10.87 12.65 -14.01
C ALA A 166 -12.29 13.12 -13.67
N ASP A 167 -12.87 13.95 -14.53
CA ASP A 167 -14.28 14.34 -14.48
C ASP A 167 -14.87 14.39 -15.91
N GLU A 168 -16.13 14.80 -16.04
CA GLU A 168 -16.84 14.92 -17.33
C GLU A 168 -16.13 15.84 -18.36
N GLN A 169 -15.24 16.72 -17.91
CA GLN A 169 -14.50 17.69 -18.71
C GLN A 169 -13.04 17.25 -18.96
N GLY A 170 -12.68 16.01 -18.60
CA GLY A 170 -11.36 15.40 -18.81
C GLY A 170 -10.51 15.35 -17.54
N SER A 171 -9.23 14.96 -17.69
CA SER A 171 -8.31 14.80 -16.56
C SER A 171 -7.57 16.12 -16.25
N GLN A 172 -7.41 16.46 -14.96
CA GLN A 172 -6.63 17.62 -14.51
C GLN A 172 -5.76 17.28 -13.30
N TRP A 173 -4.51 17.76 -13.30
CA TRP A 173 -3.68 17.78 -12.08
C TRP A 173 -4.18 18.85 -11.11
N VAL A 174 -4.68 18.42 -9.95
CA VAL A 174 -5.24 19.27 -8.90
C VAL A 174 -4.32 19.27 -7.70
N ALA A 175 -3.89 20.46 -7.26
CA ALA A 175 -3.03 20.64 -6.10
C ALA A 175 -3.82 20.74 -4.80
N PHE A 176 -3.29 20.12 -3.75
CA PHE A 176 -3.98 19.94 -2.46
C PHE A 176 -5.40 19.38 -2.67
N PRO A 177 -5.54 18.19 -3.28
CA PRO A 177 -6.84 17.54 -3.40
C PRO A 177 -7.38 17.17 -2.01
N LYS A 178 -8.69 17.19 -1.86
CA LYS A 178 -9.40 16.66 -0.69
C LYS A 178 -9.56 15.15 -0.75
N HIS A 179 -9.86 14.50 0.38
CA HIS A 179 -10.14 13.06 0.40
C HIS A 179 -11.27 12.67 -0.56
N SER A 180 -12.37 13.42 -0.55
CA SER A 180 -13.52 13.25 -1.45
C SER A 180 -13.16 13.38 -2.94
N GLN A 181 -12.14 14.17 -3.26
CA GLN A 181 -11.67 14.37 -4.63
C GLN A 181 -10.78 13.21 -5.11
N LEU A 182 -10.10 12.51 -4.19
CA LEU A 182 -9.24 11.37 -4.52
C LEU A 182 -10.01 10.14 -4.99
N GLU A 183 -11.32 10.05 -4.72
CA GLU A 183 -12.19 8.97 -5.22
C GLU A 183 -12.20 8.89 -6.75
N ASN A 184 -12.01 10.03 -7.42
CA ASN A 184 -11.96 10.16 -8.88
C ASN A 184 -10.53 10.42 -9.41
N ALA A 185 -9.51 10.24 -8.57
CA ALA A 185 -8.12 10.39 -8.97
C ALA A 185 -7.56 9.07 -9.52
N VAL A 186 -6.85 9.11 -10.64
CA VAL A 186 -6.10 7.95 -11.19
C VAL A 186 -4.65 7.91 -10.72
N PHE A 187 -4.16 9.01 -10.15
CA PHE A 187 -2.81 9.10 -9.61
C PHE A 187 -2.73 10.17 -8.54
N ASN A 188 -1.99 9.90 -7.48
CA ASN A 188 -1.80 10.76 -6.32
C ASN A 188 -0.30 10.90 -6.05
N MET A 189 0.22 12.12 -6.12
CA MET A 189 1.66 12.37 -6.09
C MET A 189 2.02 13.53 -5.15
N VAL A 190 2.84 13.25 -4.16
CA VAL A 190 3.50 14.26 -3.32
C VAL A 190 4.83 14.62 -3.95
N VAL A 191 5.06 15.92 -4.14
CA VAL A 191 6.30 16.48 -4.68
C VAL A 191 6.79 17.55 -3.72
N ALA A 192 8.08 17.53 -3.38
CA ALA A 192 8.73 18.60 -2.65
C ALA A 192 9.98 19.08 -3.38
N GLY A 193 10.21 20.39 -3.33
CA GLY A 193 11.33 21.02 -4.02
C GLY A 193 11.60 22.43 -3.52
N ARG A 194 12.60 23.07 -4.13
CA ARG A 194 12.96 24.47 -3.85
C ARG A 194 13.14 25.24 -5.14
N VAL A 195 13.03 26.56 -5.05
CA VAL A 195 13.33 27.45 -6.17
C VAL A 195 14.85 27.49 -6.40
N ALA A 196 15.29 27.21 -7.62
CA ALA A 196 16.68 27.22 -8.03
C ALA A 196 16.82 28.01 -9.35
N GLY A 197 17.33 29.24 -9.25
CA GLY A 197 17.32 30.17 -10.37
C GLY A 197 15.87 30.54 -10.75
N ASP A 198 15.53 30.35 -12.03
CA ASP A 198 14.19 30.64 -12.58
C ASP A 198 13.26 29.41 -12.59
N ASP A 199 13.73 28.24 -12.13
CA ASP A 199 12.96 26.98 -12.11
C ASP A 199 12.84 26.41 -10.69
N VAL A 200 12.07 25.32 -10.55
CA VAL A 200 11.95 24.54 -9.32
C VAL A 200 12.73 23.24 -9.43
N ALA A 201 13.70 23.08 -8.53
CA ALA A 201 14.42 21.83 -8.33
C ALA A 201 13.57 20.88 -7.48
N ILE A 202 13.03 19.84 -8.09
CA ILE A 202 12.37 18.74 -7.39
C ILE A 202 13.43 17.98 -6.59
N MET A 203 13.18 17.77 -5.30
CA MET A 203 14.08 17.10 -4.38
C MET A 203 13.55 15.73 -3.95
N MET A 204 12.22 15.59 -3.89
CA MET A 204 11.56 14.40 -3.38
C MET A 204 10.23 14.18 -4.11
N VAL A 205 9.93 12.92 -4.46
CA VAL A 205 8.62 12.47 -4.95
C VAL A 205 8.19 11.22 -4.18
N GLU A 206 6.91 11.15 -3.84
CA GLU A 206 6.23 9.95 -3.35
C GLU A 206 4.85 9.89 -4.02
N ALA A 207 4.63 8.89 -4.86
CA ALA A 207 3.43 8.80 -5.70
C ALA A 207 2.86 7.39 -5.75
N GLU A 208 1.57 7.31 -6.00
CA GLU A 208 0.77 6.09 -6.08
C GLU A 208 -0.36 6.25 -7.10
N ALA A 209 -0.70 5.18 -7.81
CA ALA A 209 -2.04 5.05 -8.34
C ALA A 209 -2.99 4.79 -7.16
N THR A 210 -4.22 5.26 -7.27
CA THR A 210 -5.24 5.13 -6.23
C THR A 210 -5.96 3.78 -6.28
N ASP A 211 -6.69 3.45 -5.23
CA ASP A 211 -7.54 2.25 -5.12
C ASP A 211 -8.51 2.10 -6.30
N ASN A 212 -9.09 3.20 -6.77
CA ASN A 212 -10.08 3.21 -7.86
C ASN A 212 -9.44 3.35 -9.25
N SER A 213 -8.12 3.49 -9.34
CA SER A 213 -7.44 3.79 -10.61
C SER A 213 -7.74 2.76 -11.68
N TRP A 214 -7.77 1.48 -11.32
CA TRP A 214 -8.09 0.42 -12.28
C TRP A 214 -9.45 0.64 -12.94
N ASP A 215 -10.49 0.87 -12.13
CA ASP A 215 -11.87 0.96 -12.63
C ASP A 215 -12.09 2.28 -13.37
N LEU A 216 -11.51 3.38 -12.88
CA LEU A 216 -11.49 4.66 -13.59
C LEU A 216 -10.86 4.52 -14.99
N ILE A 217 -9.74 3.82 -15.11
CA ILE A 217 -9.03 3.65 -16.39
C ILE A 217 -9.76 2.67 -17.30
N LYS A 218 -10.13 1.50 -16.78
CA LYS A 218 -10.65 0.38 -17.59
C LYS A 218 -12.13 0.49 -17.91
N GLU A 219 -12.93 1.01 -16.97
CA GLU A 219 -14.39 1.07 -17.11
C GLU A 219 -14.87 2.46 -17.49
N GLN A 220 -14.20 3.51 -17.01
CA GLN A 220 -14.63 4.91 -17.21
C GLN A 220 -13.77 5.68 -18.22
N GLY A 221 -12.73 5.05 -18.77
CA GLY A 221 -11.89 5.63 -19.83
C GLY A 221 -10.98 6.76 -19.37
N ALA A 222 -10.68 6.87 -18.07
CA ALA A 222 -9.74 7.85 -17.54
C ALA A 222 -8.32 7.60 -18.06
N THR A 223 -7.50 8.65 -18.07
CA THR A 223 -6.12 8.59 -18.56
C THR A 223 -5.27 7.71 -17.65
N ALA A 224 -4.65 6.66 -18.20
CA ALA A 224 -3.73 5.83 -17.43
C ALA A 224 -2.45 6.60 -17.03
N PRO A 225 -1.94 6.44 -15.80
CA PRO A 225 -0.73 7.11 -15.36
C PRO A 225 0.53 6.43 -15.94
N THR A 226 0.80 6.65 -17.23
CA THR A 226 2.05 6.23 -17.88
C THR A 226 3.21 7.13 -17.46
N GLU A 227 4.44 6.74 -17.82
CA GLU A 227 5.64 7.52 -17.52
C GLU A 227 5.57 8.96 -18.04
N GLU A 228 4.94 9.18 -19.20
CA GLU A 228 4.71 10.51 -19.77
C GLU A 228 3.73 11.33 -18.90
N VAL A 229 2.60 10.75 -18.52
CA VAL A 229 1.57 11.41 -17.70
C VAL A 229 2.11 11.75 -16.32
N VAL A 230 2.86 10.85 -15.71
CA VAL A 230 3.56 11.12 -14.43
C VAL A 230 4.53 12.29 -14.59
N SER A 231 5.30 12.33 -15.67
CA SER A 231 6.25 13.42 -15.94
C SER A 231 5.53 14.77 -16.08
N GLU A 232 4.37 14.80 -16.75
CA GLU A 232 3.52 15.99 -16.81
C GLU A 232 3.05 16.43 -15.42
N GLY A 233 2.72 15.50 -14.53
CA GLY A 233 2.36 15.79 -13.15
C GLY A 233 3.50 16.43 -12.34
N LEU A 234 4.75 16.03 -12.59
CA LEU A 234 5.92 16.63 -11.95
C LEU A 234 6.10 18.09 -12.38
N GLU A 235 5.93 18.37 -13.68
CA GLU A 235 5.96 19.75 -14.19
C GLU A 235 4.76 20.57 -13.69
N ALA A 236 3.57 19.98 -13.60
CA ALA A 236 2.39 20.62 -13.04
C ALA A 236 2.55 20.98 -11.54
N ALA A 237 3.38 20.26 -10.80
CA ALA A 237 3.66 20.55 -9.38
C ALA A 237 4.53 21.81 -9.18
N LYS A 238 5.42 22.13 -10.14
CA LYS A 238 6.43 23.19 -9.98
C LYS A 238 5.84 24.59 -9.71
N PRO A 239 4.81 25.07 -10.44
CA PRO A 239 4.23 26.39 -10.15
C PRO A 239 3.67 26.50 -8.73
N PHE A 240 3.08 25.42 -8.21
CA PHE A 240 2.55 25.38 -6.84
C PHE A 240 3.66 25.39 -5.80
N ILE A 241 4.73 24.61 -6.02
CA ILE A 241 5.92 24.63 -5.16
C ILE A 241 6.53 26.03 -5.13
N LYS A 242 6.65 26.68 -6.30
CA LYS A 242 7.16 28.05 -6.39
C LYS A 242 6.30 29.02 -5.56
N ALA A 243 4.98 28.98 -5.69
CA ALA A 243 4.09 29.84 -4.91
C ALA A 243 4.25 29.63 -3.38
N LEU A 244 4.41 28.37 -2.95
CA LEU A 244 4.67 28.03 -1.55
C LEU A 244 6.03 28.54 -1.07
N CYS A 245 7.09 28.38 -1.86
CA CYS A 245 8.42 28.90 -1.55
C CYS A 245 8.43 30.43 -1.47
N ASP A 246 7.79 31.11 -2.43
CA ASP A 246 7.73 32.57 -2.49
C ASP A 246 7.01 33.14 -1.25
N ALA A 247 5.89 32.54 -0.83
CA ALA A 247 5.19 32.95 0.38
C ALA A 247 6.04 32.72 1.65
N GLN A 248 6.75 31.59 1.75
CA GLN A 248 7.64 31.33 2.88
C GLN A 248 8.82 32.30 2.91
N ALA A 249 9.41 32.61 1.75
CA ALA A 249 10.50 33.56 1.62
C ALA A 249 10.06 34.98 2.01
N ASP A 250 8.87 35.41 1.61
CA ASP A 250 8.29 36.70 2.01
C ASP A 250 8.11 36.82 3.54
N LEU A 251 7.65 35.76 4.21
CA LEU A 251 7.55 35.76 5.67
C LEU A 251 8.93 35.74 6.34
N ALA A 252 9.86 34.94 5.82
CA ALA A 252 11.22 34.86 6.33
C ALA A 252 11.95 36.21 6.23
N ALA A 253 11.75 36.97 5.16
CA ALA A 253 12.34 38.30 4.97
C ALA A 253 11.94 39.30 6.07
N ARG A 254 10.80 39.09 6.73
CA ARG A 254 10.25 39.99 7.76
C ARG A 254 10.38 39.47 9.19
N ALA A 255 10.52 38.15 9.38
CA ALA A 255 10.45 37.51 10.69
C ALA A 255 11.57 36.50 11.00
N ALA A 256 12.41 36.10 10.03
CA ALA A 256 13.46 35.11 10.28
C ALA A 256 14.53 35.68 11.21
N LYS A 257 15.05 34.81 12.09
CA LYS A 257 16.24 35.13 12.88
C LYS A 257 17.47 35.18 11.96
N PRO A 258 18.48 36.01 12.29
CA PRO A 258 19.74 36.00 11.54
C PRO A 258 20.36 34.60 11.60
N THR A 259 20.96 34.17 10.50
CA THR A 259 21.68 32.90 10.45
C THR A 259 22.78 32.89 11.50
N VAL A 260 22.76 31.90 12.37
CA VAL A 260 23.78 31.68 13.39
C VAL A 260 24.90 30.85 12.77
N GLU A 261 26.14 31.21 13.07
CA GLU A 261 27.29 30.39 12.71
C GLU A 261 27.34 29.15 13.62
N PHE A 262 27.15 27.99 13.01
CA PHE A 262 27.35 26.70 13.67
C PHE A 262 28.73 26.16 13.29
N PRO A 263 29.44 25.50 14.22
CA PRO A 263 30.65 24.78 13.86
C PRO A 263 30.31 23.67 12.88
N VAL A 264 31.02 23.66 11.76
CA VAL A 264 30.91 22.63 10.72
C VAL A 264 32.06 21.66 10.88
N PHE A 265 31.73 20.38 10.90
CA PHE A 265 32.68 19.28 10.97
C PHE A 265 32.68 18.59 9.61
N LEU A 266 33.53 19.10 8.72
CA LEU A 266 33.78 18.43 7.44
C LEU A 266 34.42 17.08 7.71
N ASP A 267 34.12 16.11 6.87
CA ASP A 267 34.65 14.76 7.06
C ASP A 267 36.16 14.71 6.75
N TYR A 268 36.68 15.65 5.95
CA TYR A 268 38.09 15.83 5.60
C TYR A 268 38.38 17.24 5.07
N GLN A 269 39.65 17.66 5.08
CA GLN A 269 40.13 18.87 4.41
C GLN A 269 40.72 18.55 3.01
N ASP A 270 40.90 19.59 2.19
CA ASP A 270 41.35 19.46 0.79
C ASP A 270 42.74 18.82 0.65
N ASP A 271 43.65 19.06 1.61
CA ASP A 271 44.99 18.46 1.64
C ASP A 271 44.94 16.94 1.84
N ALA A 272 44.06 16.48 2.74
CA ALA A 272 43.83 15.05 2.96
C ALA A 272 43.20 14.39 1.72
N TYR A 273 42.25 15.06 1.06
CA TYR A 273 41.68 14.57 -0.19
C TYR A 273 42.74 14.42 -1.28
N ALA A 274 43.53 15.46 -1.53
CA ALA A 274 44.55 15.45 -2.57
C ALA A 274 45.63 14.38 -2.32
N ALA A 275 46.05 14.19 -1.06
CA ALA A 275 47.01 13.15 -0.70
C ALA A 275 46.45 11.74 -0.97
N VAL A 276 45.21 11.48 -0.56
CA VAL A 276 44.55 10.18 -0.79
C VAL A 276 44.28 9.95 -2.27
N GLU A 277 43.84 10.97 -3.01
CA GLU A 277 43.61 10.89 -4.45
C GLU A 277 44.89 10.47 -5.19
N ALA A 278 46.01 11.14 -4.90
CA ALA A 278 47.31 10.83 -5.50
C ALA A 278 47.78 9.40 -5.18
N ALA A 279 47.51 8.89 -3.97
CA ALA A 279 47.93 7.56 -3.54
C ALA A 279 47.00 6.43 -4.01
N ALA A 280 45.70 6.70 -4.15
CA ALA A 280 44.67 5.66 -4.28
C ALA A 280 43.95 5.64 -5.63
N ALA A 281 43.81 6.76 -6.36
CA ALA A 281 42.86 6.86 -7.47
C ALA A 281 43.09 5.83 -8.59
N GLU A 282 44.35 5.65 -9.03
CA GLU A 282 44.68 4.67 -10.07
C GLU A 282 44.46 3.23 -9.60
N LYS A 283 44.86 2.92 -8.36
CA LYS A 283 44.66 1.60 -7.74
C LYS A 283 43.17 1.30 -7.54
N LEU A 284 42.38 2.28 -7.09
CA LEU A 284 40.93 2.19 -6.97
C LEU A 284 40.26 1.93 -8.32
N ALA A 285 40.74 2.55 -9.39
CA ALA A 285 40.23 2.32 -10.73
C ALA A 285 40.43 0.87 -11.19
N ALA A 286 41.51 0.21 -10.74
CA ALA A 286 41.73 -1.22 -10.97
C ALA A 286 40.88 -2.10 -10.03
N VAL A 287 40.83 -1.79 -8.72
CA VAL A 287 40.05 -2.55 -7.73
C VAL A 287 38.57 -2.60 -8.11
N PHE A 288 37.99 -1.46 -8.51
CA PHE A 288 36.57 -1.41 -8.86
C PHE A 288 36.23 -2.08 -10.21
N GLN A 289 37.21 -2.67 -10.92
CA GLN A 289 36.96 -3.57 -12.05
C GLN A 289 36.61 -5.00 -11.62
N ILE A 290 36.83 -5.35 -10.35
CA ILE A 290 36.45 -6.65 -9.78
C ILE A 290 34.92 -6.72 -9.67
N ALA A 291 34.34 -7.71 -10.36
CA ALA A 291 32.88 -7.86 -10.43
C ALA A 291 32.28 -8.42 -9.13
N ASP A 292 32.90 -9.47 -8.57
CA ASP A 292 32.47 -10.08 -7.32
C ASP A 292 32.55 -9.07 -6.16
N LYS A 293 31.48 -9.00 -5.36
CA LYS A 293 31.38 -8.02 -4.29
C LYS A 293 32.36 -8.28 -3.17
N GLN A 294 32.46 -9.53 -2.68
CA GLN A 294 33.29 -9.83 -1.52
C GLN A 294 34.76 -9.68 -1.86
N GLU A 295 35.18 -10.12 -3.05
CA GLU A 295 36.55 -9.91 -3.54
C GLU A 295 36.86 -8.41 -3.70
N ARG A 296 35.93 -7.62 -4.27
CA ARG A 296 36.10 -6.17 -4.42
C ARG A 296 36.18 -5.46 -3.06
N ASP A 297 35.29 -5.82 -2.12
CA ASP A 297 35.25 -5.21 -0.79
C ASP A 297 36.55 -5.53 -0.02
N ASN A 298 37.02 -6.79 -0.06
CA ASN A 298 38.30 -7.18 0.52
C ASN A 298 39.48 -6.41 -0.09
N ALA A 299 39.55 -6.34 -1.43
CA ALA A 299 40.63 -5.62 -2.12
C ALA A 299 40.58 -4.10 -1.86
N SER A 300 39.37 -3.54 -1.72
CA SER A 300 39.19 -2.14 -1.35
C SER A 300 39.61 -1.87 0.09
N ASP A 301 39.34 -2.79 1.02
CA ASP A 301 39.75 -2.67 2.42
C ASP A 301 41.27 -2.81 2.58
N GLU A 302 41.90 -3.77 1.89
CA GLU A 302 43.35 -3.91 1.84
C GLU A 302 44.02 -2.63 1.29
N LEU A 303 43.50 -2.08 0.20
CA LEU A 303 43.99 -0.83 -0.37
C LEU A 303 43.78 0.36 0.57
N LYS A 304 42.64 0.39 1.26
CA LYS A 304 42.32 1.42 2.25
C LYS A 304 43.34 1.39 3.38
N ASP A 305 43.64 0.22 3.95
CA ASP A 305 44.62 0.05 5.02
C ASP A 305 46.04 0.40 4.56
N GLU A 306 46.43 0.03 3.33
CA GLU A 306 47.71 0.41 2.72
C GLU A 306 47.84 1.95 2.63
N VAL A 307 46.84 2.62 2.06
CA VAL A 307 46.86 4.07 1.85
C VAL A 307 46.85 4.81 3.18
N LEU A 308 45.95 4.43 4.10
CA LEU A 308 45.88 5.00 5.45
C LEU A 308 47.21 4.84 6.19
N GLY A 309 47.80 3.65 6.16
CA GLY A 309 49.09 3.37 6.80
C GLY A 309 50.23 4.20 6.22
N SER A 310 50.25 4.39 4.90
CA SER A 310 51.29 5.19 4.23
C SER A 310 51.21 6.69 4.53
N LEU A 311 49.99 7.22 4.73
CA LEU A 311 49.75 8.64 4.98
C LEU A 311 49.63 8.98 6.47
N ALA A 312 49.55 7.99 7.36
CA ALA A 312 49.32 8.20 8.79
C ALA A 312 50.35 9.15 9.44
N GLY A 313 51.62 9.07 9.04
CA GLY A 313 52.67 9.95 9.57
C GLY A 313 52.53 11.42 9.16
N GLU A 314 51.91 11.69 8.01
CA GLU A 314 51.70 13.06 7.50
C GLU A 314 50.45 13.72 8.10
N PHE A 315 49.50 12.90 8.59
CA PHE A 315 48.19 13.32 9.10
C PHE A 315 47.95 12.86 10.55
N GLU A 316 48.98 12.88 11.41
CA GLU A 316 48.88 12.50 12.83
C GLU A 316 47.79 13.32 13.54
N GLY A 317 46.82 12.64 14.16
CA GLY A 317 45.65 13.25 14.81
C GLY A 317 44.49 13.62 13.85
N ARG A 318 44.63 13.36 12.55
CA ARG A 318 43.64 13.60 11.48
C ARG A 318 43.30 12.33 10.69
N GLU A 319 43.54 11.15 11.25
CA GLU A 319 43.43 9.86 10.56
C GLU A 319 42.00 9.58 10.06
N LYS A 320 40.99 10.12 10.76
CA LYS A 320 39.59 10.01 10.34
C LYS A 320 39.32 10.74 9.00
N GLU A 321 40.07 11.81 8.72
CA GLU A 321 39.96 12.54 7.46
C GLU A 321 40.37 11.67 6.28
N LEU A 322 41.45 10.88 6.45
CA LEU A 322 41.94 9.99 5.40
C LEU A 322 40.89 8.93 5.02
N SER A 323 40.18 8.34 6.00
CA SER A 323 39.13 7.36 5.69
C SER A 323 37.94 7.98 4.97
N ALA A 324 37.56 9.21 5.30
CA ALA A 324 36.47 9.91 4.64
C ALA A 324 36.86 10.41 3.23
N ALA A 325 38.10 10.89 3.09
CA ALA A 325 38.70 11.24 1.81
C ALA A 325 38.76 10.03 0.88
N PHE A 326 39.22 8.87 1.38
CA PHE A 326 39.26 7.62 0.62
C PHE A 326 37.89 7.25 0.06
N ARG A 327 36.83 7.29 0.90
CA ARG A 327 35.46 7.06 0.44
C ARG A 327 35.03 8.04 -0.66
N SER A 328 35.45 9.30 -0.58
CA SER A 328 35.09 10.34 -1.54
C SER A 328 35.86 10.22 -2.86
N VAL A 329 37.13 9.84 -2.81
CA VAL A 329 37.93 9.49 -3.98
C VAL A 329 37.35 8.24 -4.66
N THR A 330 37.00 7.20 -3.89
CA THR A 330 36.30 6.02 -4.42
C THR A 330 35.01 6.40 -5.14
N LYS A 331 34.19 7.25 -4.52
CA LYS A 331 32.96 7.78 -5.15
C LYS A 331 33.30 8.47 -6.47
N HIS A 332 34.31 9.34 -6.51
CA HIS A 332 34.71 10.05 -7.72
C HIS A 332 35.16 9.09 -8.84
N VAL A 333 36.07 8.16 -8.53
CA VAL A 333 36.60 7.17 -9.49
C VAL A 333 35.47 6.32 -10.10
N VAL A 334 34.56 5.81 -9.26
CA VAL A 334 33.41 5.00 -9.73
C VAL A 334 32.51 5.81 -10.67
N ARG A 335 32.20 7.06 -10.31
CA ARG A 335 31.33 7.92 -11.13
C ARG A 335 31.96 8.27 -12.46
N GLN A 336 33.25 8.59 -12.47
CA GLN A 336 33.98 8.90 -13.69
C GLN A 336 34.00 7.71 -14.64
N ARG A 337 34.20 6.49 -14.12
CA ARG A 337 34.13 5.26 -14.91
C ARG A 337 32.73 5.04 -15.50
N ILE A 338 31.67 5.19 -14.71
CA ILE A 338 30.29 5.08 -15.20
C ILE A 338 30.04 6.08 -16.34
N LEU A 339 30.47 7.34 -16.20
CA LEU A 339 30.20 8.39 -17.18
C LEU A 339 31.08 8.31 -18.45
N LYS A 340 32.32 7.81 -18.34
CA LYS A 340 33.26 7.70 -19.47
C LYS A 340 33.15 6.37 -20.18
N ASP A 341 33.21 5.28 -19.42
CA ASP A 341 33.34 3.93 -19.96
C ASP A 341 31.97 3.24 -20.10
N GLN A 342 30.91 3.81 -19.50
CA GLN A 342 29.55 3.27 -19.49
C GLN A 342 29.47 1.86 -18.86
N ILE A 343 30.39 1.58 -17.94
CA ILE A 343 30.52 0.30 -17.20
C ILE A 343 30.38 0.57 -15.70
N ARG A 344 29.62 -0.30 -15.04
CA ARG A 344 29.32 -0.23 -13.61
C ARG A 344 30.31 -1.01 -12.75
N ILE A 345 30.17 -0.90 -11.43
CA ILE A 345 31.09 -1.49 -10.44
C ILE A 345 31.13 -3.02 -10.47
N ASP A 346 30.06 -3.66 -10.94
CA ASP A 346 29.93 -5.11 -11.07
C ASP A 346 30.11 -5.59 -12.53
N GLY A 347 30.57 -4.70 -13.42
CA GLY A 347 30.84 -5.01 -14.83
C GLY A 347 29.62 -4.90 -15.75
N ARG A 348 28.42 -4.64 -15.24
CA ARG A 348 27.22 -4.42 -16.05
C ARG A 348 27.29 -3.14 -16.88
N GLY A 349 26.55 -3.13 -17.99
CA GLY A 349 26.15 -1.90 -18.67
C GLY A 349 25.10 -1.12 -17.87
N LEU A 350 24.84 0.12 -18.30
CA LEU A 350 23.92 1.02 -17.60
C LEU A 350 22.48 0.50 -17.53
N THR A 351 22.05 -0.29 -18.51
CA THR A 351 20.67 -0.77 -18.65
C THR A 351 20.44 -2.18 -18.09
N ASP A 352 21.51 -2.90 -17.74
CA ASP A 352 21.44 -4.32 -17.42
C ASP A 352 20.83 -4.56 -16.03
N ILE A 353 19.94 -5.54 -15.94
CA ILE A 353 19.39 -6.04 -14.67
C ILE A 353 20.28 -7.17 -14.16
N ARG A 354 20.41 -7.33 -12.83
CA ARG A 354 21.10 -8.48 -12.24
C ARG A 354 20.37 -9.77 -12.57
N GLN A 355 21.01 -10.90 -12.32
CA GLN A 355 20.37 -12.21 -12.45
C GLN A 355 19.07 -12.25 -11.63
N LEU A 356 17.99 -12.68 -12.27
CA LEU A 356 16.65 -12.79 -11.69
C LEU A 356 16.31 -14.27 -11.47
N THR A 357 15.75 -14.57 -10.32
CA THR A 357 15.04 -15.83 -10.07
C THR A 357 13.73 -15.53 -9.33
N ALA A 358 12.70 -16.29 -9.65
CA ALA A 358 11.39 -16.20 -9.04
C ALA A 358 10.90 -17.63 -8.79
N GLU A 359 10.42 -17.88 -7.59
CA GLU A 359 9.92 -19.18 -7.14
C GLU A 359 8.68 -18.96 -6.27
N VAL A 360 7.67 -19.81 -6.44
CA VAL A 360 6.46 -19.88 -5.60
C VAL A 360 6.44 -21.19 -4.82
N GLU A 361 5.53 -21.36 -3.86
CA GLU A 361 5.40 -22.59 -3.04
C GLU A 361 6.63 -22.96 -2.19
N VAL A 362 7.41 -21.95 -1.78
CA VAL A 362 8.66 -22.12 -1.03
C VAL A 362 8.48 -22.57 0.42
N LEU A 363 7.30 -22.33 1.02
CA LEU A 363 6.99 -22.69 2.39
C LEU A 363 5.77 -23.61 2.47
N PRO A 364 5.82 -24.70 3.27
CA PRO A 364 4.64 -25.50 3.53
C PRO A 364 3.64 -24.75 4.41
N ARG A 365 2.37 -25.13 4.33
CA ARG A 365 1.23 -24.69 5.18
C ARG A 365 0.76 -23.25 5.03
N VAL A 366 1.61 -22.31 4.64
CA VAL A 366 1.21 -20.92 4.41
C VAL A 366 0.26 -20.84 3.21
N HIS A 367 -0.59 -19.81 3.15
CA HIS A 367 -1.63 -19.77 2.11
C HIS A 367 -1.03 -19.49 0.73
N GLY A 368 0.01 -18.67 0.66
CA GLY A 368 0.89 -18.58 -0.49
C GLY A 368 2.24 -18.02 -0.09
N SER A 369 3.27 -18.37 -0.85
CA SER A 369 4.65 -17.93 -0.58
C SER A 369 5.45 -17.82 -1.85
N ALA A 370 6.44 -16.95 -1.83
CA ALA A 370 7.38 -16.80 -2.93
C ALA A 370 8.76 -16.35 -2.46
N ILE A 371 9.79 -16.71 -3.22
CA ILE A 371 11.09 -16.06 -3.18
C ILE A 371 11.26 -15.30 -4.50
N PHE A 372 11.61 -14.03 -4.39
CA PHE A 372 12.09 -13.23 -5.51
C PHE A 372 13.51 -12.80 -5.21
N GLU A 373 14.43 -13.16 -6.10
CA GLU A 373 15.85 -12.83 -5.96
C GLU A 373 16.36 -12.11 -7.21
N ARG A 374 17.12 -11.04 -6.97
CA ARG A 374 17.71 -10.17 -7.97
C ARG A 374 19.14 -9.83 -7.58
N GLY A 375 20.10 -10.57 -8.14
CA GLY A 375 21.46 -10.64 -7.61
C GLY A 375 21.43 -11.01 -6.12
N GLU A 376 22.17 -10.30 -5.28
CA GLU A 376 22.20 -10.54 -3.83
C GLU A 376 20.98 -9.98 -3.05
N THR A 377 19.96 -9.46 -3.74
CA THR A 377 18.73 -8.99 -3.08
C THR A 377 17.69 -10.09 -3.14
N GLN A 378 17.38 -10.69 -1.99
CA GLN A 378 16.46 -11.81 -1.88
C GLN A 378 15.34 -11.47 -0.90
N ILE A 379 14.10 -11.56 -1.38
CA ILE A 379 12.91 -11.29 -0.58
C ILE A 379 12.04 -12.54 -0.55
N MET A 380 11.63 -12.94 0.65
CA MET A 380 10.60 -13.94 0.85
C MET A 380 9.27 -13.25 1.12
N GLY A 381 8.31 -13.44 0.23
CA GLY A 381 6.92 -12.98 0.38
C GLY A 381 6.05 -14.09 0.95
N VAL A 382 5.20 -13.78 1.92
CA VAL A 382 4.23 -14.72 2.50
C VAL A 382 2.87 -14.06 2.62
N THR A 383 1.87 -14.66 1.96
CA THR A 383 0.47 -14.24 2.00
C THR A 383 -0.30 -15.04 3.05
N THR A 384 -1.10 -14.36 3.85
CA THR A 384 -2.07 -14.94 4.76
C THR A 384 -3.44 -14.33 4.49
N LEU A 385 -4.44 -15.19 4.37
CA LEU A 385 -5.84 -14.83 4.10
C LEU A 385 -6.69 -15.10 5.33
N ASN A 386 -7.60 -14.20 5.66
CA ASN A 386 -8.54 -14.43 6.76
C ASN A 386 -9.87 -13.71 6.50
N MET A 387 -10.83 -13.95 7.39
CA MET A 387 -12.12 -13.26 7.42
C MET A 387 -11.93 -11.74 7.51
N LEU A 388 -12.87 -10.99 6.93
CA LEU A 388 -12.87 -9.52 6.94
C LEU A 388 -12.92 -8.91 8.36
N LYS A 389 -13.32 -9.69 9.38
CA LYS A 389 -13.22 -9.23 10.78
C LYS A 389 -11.76 -9.05 11.27
N MET A 390 -10.80 -9.66 10.57
CA MET A 390 -9.37 -9.54 10.85
C MET A 390 -8.72 -8.36 10.15
N GLU A 391 -9.49 -7.54 9.41
CA GLU A 391 -9.01 -6.26 8.90
C GLU A 391 -8.47 -5.40 10.04
N GLN A 392 -7.36 -4.72 9.79
CA GLN A 392 -6.76 -3.84 10.80
C GLN A 392 -7.67 -2.64 11.02
N GLN A 393 -8.12 -2.45 12.27
CA GLN A 393 -8.81 -1.23 12.69
C GLN A 393 -7.79 -0.08 12.84
N ILE A 394 -8.12 1.08 12.28
CA ILE A 394 -7.28 2.27 12.28
C ILE A 394 -7.97 3.36 13.12
N ASP A 395 -7.25 3.86 14.12
CA ASP A 395 -7.63 4.99 14.96
C ASP A 395 -6.58 6.10 14.79
N SER A 396 -6.65 6.82 13.66
CA SER A 396 -5.81 7.98 13.34
C SER A 396 -6.69 9.18 12.94
N LEU A 397 -6.06 10.29 12.54
CA LEU A 397 -6.76 11.46 12.02
C LEU A 397 -7.37 11.25 10.63
N SER A 398 -6.95 10.21 9.91
CA SER A 398 -7.47 9.85 8.59
C SER A 398 -8.92 9.37 8.63
N PRO A 399 -9.68 9.56 7.54
CA PRO A 399 -11.01 8.98 7.39
C PRO A 399 -10.99 7.45 7.24
N VAL A 400 -9.83 6.85 6.95
CA VAL A 400 -9.69 5.39 6.84
C VAL A 400 -9.78 4.75 8.22
N THR A 401 -10.83 3.97 8.46
CA THR A 401 -11.10 3.31 9.75
C THR A 401 -10.71 1.84 9.78
N ARG A 402 -10.56 1.21 8.60
CA ARG A 402 -10.21 -0.20 8.46
C ARG A 402 -9.30 -0.41 7.26
N LYS A 403 -8.46 -1.43 7.32
CA LYS A 403 -7.50 -1.75 6.27
C LYS A 403 -7.55 -3.22 5.91
N ARG A 404 -7.97 -3.50 4.67
CA ARG A 404 -8.13 -4.87 4.15
C ARG A 404 -6.81 -5.51 3.74
N TYR A 405 -5.96 -4.75 3.07
CA TYR A 405 -4.63 -5.19 2.68
C TYR A 405 -3.58 -4.62 3.63
N MET A 406 -2.84 -5.50 4.27
CA MET A 406 -1.83 -5.15 5.26
C MET A 406 -0.49 -5.67 4.78
N HIS A 407 0.42 -4.77 4.41
CA HIS A 407 1.78 -5.15 4.08
C HIS A 407 2.73 -4.89 5.25
N ASN A 408 3.44 -5.92 5.69
CA ASN A 408 4.51 -5.80 6.67
C ASN A 408 5.85 -6.10 5.98
N TYR A 409 6.80 -5.20 6.15
CA TYR A 409 8.15 -5.34 5.62
C TYR A 409 9.13 -5.40 6.78
N ASN A 410 10.00 -6.41 6.77
CA ASN A 410 10.99 -6.66 7.80
C ASN A 410 12.39 -6.67 7.18
N PHE A 411 13.33 -5.99 7.83
CA PHE A 411 14.72 -5.87 7.41
C PHE A 411 15.65 -6.32 8.55
N PRO A 412 15.81 -7.64 8.74
CA PRO A 412 16.62 -8.18 9.82
C PRO A 412 18.12 -7.86 9.59
N PRO A 413 18.93 -7.69 10.67
CA PRO A 413 20.35 -7.34 10.54
C PRO A 413 21.17 -8.33 9.70
N TYR A 414 20.82 -9.62 9.72
CA TYR A 414 21.50 -10.63 8.93
C TYR A 414 21.35 -10.42 7.41
N SER A 415 20.37 -9.62 6.96
CA SER A 415 20.15 -9.27 5.55
C SER A 415 21.36 -8.56 4.92
N THR A 416 22.15 -7.87 5.75
CA THR A 416 23.41 -7.22 5.34
C THR A 416 24.64 -7.85 6.00
N GLY A 417 24.49 -9.01 6.65
CA GLY A 417 25.56 -9.67 7.40
C GLY A 417 25.94 -8.97 8.71
N GLU A 418 25.07 -8.11 9.25
CA GLU A 418 25.32 -7.31 10.45
C GLU A 418 24.63 -7.88 11.70
N THR A 419 25.03 -7.39 12.88
CA THR A 419 24.29 -7.60 14.13
C THR A 419 23.50 -6.33 14.49
N GLY A 420 22.34 -6.48 15.13
CA GLY A 420 21.52 -5.33 15.46
C GLY A 420 20.25 -5.68 16.24
N ARG A 421 19.47 -4.65 16.58
CA ARG A 421 18.20 -4.81 17.28
C ARG A 421 17.16 -5.49 16.36
N VAL A 422 16.54 -6.55 16.86
CA VAL A 422 15.38 -7.23 16.25
C VAL A 422 14.14 -6.97 17.11
N GLY A 423 13.01 -6.62 16.49
CA GLY A 423 11.75 -6.35 17.20
C GLY A 423 10.91 -5.30 16.51
N SER A 424 10.70 -4.15 17.16
CA SER A 424 9.83 -3.09 16.62
C SER A 424 10.38 -2.51 15.31
N PRO A 425 9.55 -2.34 14.27
CA PRO A 425 10.00 -1.87 12.98
C PRO A 425 10.46 -0.41 13.04
N LYS A 426 11.56 -0.12 12.36
CA LYS A 426 12.13 1.21 12.14
C LYS A 426 11.26 2.01 11.18
N ARG A 427 11.42 3.34 11.16
CA ARG A 427 10.72 4.21 10.20
C ARG A 427 11.01 3.82 8.74
N ARG A 428 12.22 3.36 8.45
CA ARG A 428 12.60 2.90 7.10
C ARG A 428 11.79 1.67 6.68
N GLU A 429 11.66 0.69 7.56
CA GLU A 429 10.87 -0.52 7.32
C GLU A 429 9.40 -0.19 7.08
N ILE A 430 8.82 0.70 7.90
CA ILE A 430 7.43 1.16 7.72
C ILE A 430 7.24 1.83 6.36
N GLY A 431 8.14 2.73 5.95
CA GLY A 431 7.98 3.39 4.65
C GLY A 431 8.32 2.52 3.45
N HIS A 432 9.23 1.53 3.56
CA HIS A 432 9.42 0.54 2.49
C HIS A 432 8.18 -0.36 2.34
N GLY A 433 7.62 -0.82 3.46
CA GLY A 433 6.36 -1.57 3.48
C GLY A 433 5.22 -0.77 2.86
N ALA A 434 5.07 0.50 3.23
CA ALA A 434 4.05 1.38 2.66
C ALA A 434 4.25 1.59 1.15
N LEU A 435 5.47 1.83 0.66
CA LEU A 435 5.72 1.98 -0.77
C LEU A 435 5.31 0.72 -1.56
N ALA A 436 5.69 -0.46 -1.06
CA ALA A 436 5.34 -1.71 -1.72
C ALA A 436 3.84 -2.04 -1.59
N GLU A 437 3.20 -1.63 -0.50
CA GLU A 437 1.75 -1.74 -0.33
C GLU A 437 0.99 -0.89 -1.36
N ARG A 438 1.36 0.40 -1.45
CA ARG A 438 0.80 1.38 -2.40
C ARG A 438 0.94 0.92 -3.86
N ALA A 439 2.04 0.23 -4.18
CA ALA A 439 2.26 -0.33 -5.50
C ALA A 439 1.26 -1.45 -5.88
N LEU A 440 0.68 -2.15 -4.89
CA LEU A 440 -0.15 -3.33 -5.10
C LEU A 440 -1.64 -3.06 -4.91
N VAL A 441 -2.01 -2.10 -4.05
CA VAL A 441 -3.41 -1.72 -3.82
C VAL A 441 -4.22 -1.51 -5.11
N PRO A 442 -3.71 -0.81 -6.15
CA PRO A 442 -4.47 -0.54 -7.38
C PRO A 442 -4.86 -1.78 -8.19
N VAL A 443 -4.22 -2.94 -7.95
CA VAL A 443 -4.49 -4.18 -8.67
C VAL A 443 -5.16 -5.24 -7.78
N LEU A 444 -5.48 -4.92 -6.54
CA LEU A 444 -6.23 -5.85 -5.69
C LEU A 444 -7.65 -6.02 -6.23
N PRO A 445 -8.23 -7.24 -6.09
CA PRO A 445 -9.65 -7.43 -6.33
C PRO A 445 -10.49 -6.59 -5.37
N SER A 446 -11.73 -6.31 -5.73
CA SER A 446 -12.69 -5.68 -4.82
C SER A 446 -13.01 -6.57 -3.60
N ARG A 447 -13.70 -6.00 -2.61
CA ARG A 447 -14.08 -6.74 -1.39
C ARG A 447 -15.16 -7.77 -1.71
N GLU A 448 -15.97 -7.49 -2.72
CA GLU A 448 -17.05 -8.31 -3.23
C GLU A 448 -16.51 -9.51 -4.04
N GLU A 449 -15.48 -9.28 -4.86
CA GLU A 449 -14.82 -10.33 -5.64
C GLU A 449 -13.97 -11.25 -4.78
N PHE A 450 -13.29 -10.69 -3.76
CA PHE A 450 -12.39 -11.45 -2.89
C PHE A 450 -12.57 -11.04 -1.42
N PRO A 451 -13.52 -11.65 -0.70
CA PRO A 451 -13.95 -11.22 0.65
C PRO A 451 -13.00 -11.67 1.76
N TYR A 452 -11.72 -11.31 1.63
CA TYR A 452 -10.66 -11.67 2.54
C TYR A 452 -9.92 -10.43 3.04
N ALA A 453 -9.55 -10.44 4.32
CA ALA A 453 -8.43 -9.66 4.81
C ALA A 453 -7.14 -10.32 4.31
N ILE A 454 -6.27 -9.53 3.68
CA ILE A 454 -5.03 -10.01 3.07
C ILE A 454 -3.86 -9.43 3.85
N ARG A 455 -3.09 -10.29 4.51
CA ARG A 455 -1.83 -9.91 5.15
C ARG A 455 -0.68 -10.43 4.32
N GLN A 456 0.13 -9.51 3.81
CA GLN A 456 1.38 -9.80 3.13
C GLN A 456 2.56 -9.48 4.05
N VAL A 457 3.52 -10.39 4.14
CA VAL A 457 4.78 -10.15 4.85
C VAL A 457 5.94 -10.35 3.88
N SER A 458 6.80 -9.33 3.79
CA SER A 458 8.05 -9.37 3.03
C SER A 458 9.22 -9.43 4.01
N GLU A 459 9.92 -10.57 4.03
CA GLU A 459 11.16 -10.77 4.78
C GLU A 459 12.35 -10.51 3.84
N ALA A 460 13.13 -9.45 4.12
CA ALA A 460 14.34 -9.17 3.34
C ALA A 460 15.49 -10.06 3.81
N LEU A 461 15.66 -11.22 3.17
CA LEU A 461 16.66 -12.22 3.56
C LEU A 461 18.08 -11.84 3.17
N GLY A 462 18.23 -11.15 2.03
CA GLY A 462 19.49 -10.60 1.55
C GLY A 462 19.28 -9.23 0.91
N SER A 463 20.24 -8.32 1.07
CA SER A 463 20.10 -6.95 0.59
C SER A 463 21.39 -6.39 -0.01
N ASN A 464 21.35 -6.13 -1.32
CA ASN A 464 22.36 -5.32 -2.00
C ASN A 464 21.76 -4.45 -3.13
N GLY A 465 20.48 -4.08 -3.04
CA GLY A 465 19.85 -3.17 -3.99
C GLY A 465 18.33 -3.24 -3.95
N SER A 466 17.69 -2.18 -3.47
CA SER A 466 16.24 -1.99 -3.35
C SER A 466 15.42 -3.24 -3.02
N THR A 467 15.49 -3.62 -1.75
CA THR A 467 14.62 -4.65 -1.17
C THR A 467 13.14 -4.26 -1.23
N SER A 468 12.78 -2.98 -1.22
CA SER A 468 11.39 -2.53 -1.35
C SER A 468 10.77 -2.91 -2.71
N MET A 469 11.54 -2.81 -3.81
CA MET A 469 11.06 -3.21 -5.14
C MET A 469 11.06 -4.74 -5.29
N GLY A 470 12.02 -5.44 -4.67
CA GLY A 470 11.96 -6.89 -4.53
C GLY A 470 10.70 -7.34 -3.77
N SER A 471 10.27 -6.60 -2.74
CA SER A 471 9.04 -6.88 -1.99
C SER A 471 7.78 -6.73 -2.83
N VAL A 472 7.73 -5.80 -3.78
CA VAL A 472 6.60 -5.71 -4.72
C VAL A 472 6.52 -6.98 -5.55
N CYS A 473 7.63 -7.40 -6.16
CA CYS A 473 7.69 -8.61 -6.99
C CYS A 473 7.35 -9.88 -6.18
N ALA A 474 7.96 -10.06 -5.02
CA ALA A 474 7.70 -11.21 -4.14
C ALA A 474 6.24 -11.25 -3.66
N SER A 475 5.63 -10.08 -3.44
CA SER A 475 4.24 -9.99 -3.02
C SER A 475 3.27 -10.30 -4.15
N THR A 476 3.53 -9.85 -5.38
CA THR A 476 2.77 -10.26 -6.56
C THR A 476 2.77 -11.78 -6.69
N LEU A 477 3.95 -12.41 -6.70
CA LEU A 477 4.11 -13.86 -6.79
C LEU A 477 3.37 -14.59 -5.64
N SER A 478 3.59 -14.15 -4.40
CA SER A 478 3.01 -14.79 -3.21
C SER A 478 1.49 -14.68 -3.16
N MET A 479 0.91 -13.55 -3.62
CA MET A 479 -0.54 -13.37 -3.66
C MET A 479 -1.19 -14.17 -4.78
N LEU A 480 -0.56 -14.26 -5.96
CA LEU A 480 -1.03 -15.14 -7.03
C LEU A 480 -1.01 -16.61 -6.56
N ASN A 481 0.08 -17.04 -5.92
CA ASN A 481 0.18 -18.39 -5.35
C ASN A 481 -0.83 -18.65 -4.21
N ALA A 482 -1.27 -17.60 -3.51
CA ALA A 482 -2.34 -17.72 -2.51
C ALA A 482 -3.74 -17.76 -3.10
N GLY A 483 -3.88 -17.68 -4.43
CA GLY A 483 -5.16 -17.61 -5.14
C GLY A 483 -5.86 -16.27 -5.03
N VAL A 484 -5.13 -15.19 -4.77
CA VAL A 484 -5.68 -13.82 -4.83
C VAL A 484 -5.82 -13.43 -6.32
N PRO A 485 -7.04 -13.13 -6.80
CA PRO A 485 -7.27 -12.74 -8.19
C PRO A 485 -6.84 -11.29 -8.42
N LEU A 486 -5.54 -11.04 -8.48
CA LEU A 486 -5.00 -9.73 -8.83
C LEU A 486 -5.46 -9.34 -10.25
N LYS A 487 -5.85 -8.08 -10.43
CA LYS A 487 -6.30 -7.54 -11.73
C LYS A 487 -5.17 -7.55 -12.77
N ALA A 488 -3.92 -7.38 -12.32
CA ALA A 488 -2.70 -7.59 -13.10
C ALA A 488 -1.48 -7.80 -12.20
N PRO A 489 -0.42 -8.49 -12.68
CA PRO A 489 0.85 -8.56 -11.96
C PRO A 489 1.55 -7.19 -11.93
N VAL A 490 2.24 -6.92 -10.81
CA VAL A 490 3.02 -5.69 -10.61
C VAL A 490 4.48 -6.07 -10.37
N ALA A 491 5.40 -5.35 -11.02
CA ALA A 491 6.83 -5.46 -10.78
C ALA A 491 7.41 -4.09 -10.37
N GLY A 492 8.52 -4.14 -9.64
CA GLY A 492 9.25 -2.95 -9.19
C GLY A 492 10.71 -2.96 -9.64
N ILE A 493 11.23 -1.79 -9.99
CA ILE A 493 12.63 -1.56 -10.31
C ILE A 493 13.17 -0.36 -9.53
N ALA A 494 14.44 -0.44 -9.13
CA ALA A 494 15.17 0.70 -8.59
C ALA A 494 16.20 1.17 -9.60
N MET A 495 16.27 2.48 -9.72
CA MET A 495 17.05 3.20 -10.71
C MET A 495 17.91 4.22 -9.99
N GLY A 496 19.06 4.55 -10.59
CA GLY A 496 19.91 5.62 -10.11
C GLY A 496 20.25 6.60 -11.21
N LEU A 497 20.76 7.75 -10.82
CA LEU A 497 21.36 8.72 -11.72
C LEU A 497 22.70 9.16 -11.15
N VAL A 498 23.71 9.15 -12.01
CA VAL A 498 25.02 9.76 -11.76
C VAL A 498 25.16 10.95 -12.69
N SER A 499 25.59 12.09 -12.17
CA SER A 499 25.88 13.28 -12.97
C SER A 499 27.16 13.98 -12.53
N ASP A 500 28.11 14.17 -13.44
CA ASP A 500 29.38 14.83 -13.13
C ASP A 500 29.92 15.59 -14.34
N GLN A 501 30.92 16.44 -14.12
CA GLN A 501 31.68 17.06 -15.19
C GLN A 501 32.61 16.04 -15.84
N VAL A 502 32.49 15.88 -17.16
CA VAL A 502 33.39 15.09 -17.99
C VAL A 502 33.80 15.95 -19.17
N ASP A 503 35.10 16.19 -19.32
CA ASP A 503 35.67 17.04 -20.37
C ASP A 503 35.05 18.47 -20.40
N GLY A 504 34.70 19.00 -19.23
CA GLY A 504 34.09 20.34 -19.07
C GLY A 504 32.60 20.42 -19.40
N GLN A 505 31.92 19.28 -19.57
CA GLN A 505 30.47 19.22 -19.77
C GLN A 505 29.80 18.34 -18.71
N THR A 506 28.64 18.79 -18.21
CA THR A 506 27.81 17.96 -17.33
C THR A 506 27.26 16.77 -18.13
N ARG A 507 27.62 15.55 -17.72
CA ARG A 507 27.03 14.32 -18.26
C ARG A 507 26.13 13.67 -17.22
N TYR A 508 25.13 12.95 -17.70
CA TYR A 508 24.18 12.18 -16.89
C TYR A 508 24.18 10.73 -17.36
N ALA A 509 24.11 9.78 -16.42
CA ALA A 509 23.96 8.36 -16.70
C ALA A 509 22.87 7.78 -15.79
N ALA A 510 21.81 7.25 -16.40
CA ALA A 510 20.75 6.52 -15.69
C ALA A 510 21.15 5.04 -15.54
N LEU A 511 21.02 4.51 -14.33
CA LEU A 511 21.44 3.15 -13.96
C LEU A 511 20.20 2.31 -13.67
N THR A 512 20.06 1.17 -14.36
CA THR A 512 19.02 0.16 -14.09
C THR A 512 19.45 -0.76 -12.97
N ASP A 513 18.53 -1.08 -12.06
CA ASP A 513 18.74 -2.07 -10.99
C ASP A 513 20.00 -1.77 -10.16
N ILE A 514 19.98 -0.63 -9.49
CA ILE A 514 21.14 -0.13 -8.75
C ILE A 514 21.51 -1.01 -7.55
N LEU A 515 22.82 -1.12 -7.33
CA LEU A 515 23.41 -1.70 -6.13
C LEU A 515 23.34 -0.73 -4.95
N GLY A 516 23.51 -1.24 -3.72
CA GLY A 516 23.59 -0.40 -2.53
C GLY A 516 24.73 0.63 -2.58
N ALA A 517 25.86 0.27 -3.19
CA ALA A 517 26.98 1.19 -3.41
C ALA A 517 26.65 2.28 -4.46
N GLU A 518 25.91 1.94 -5.52
CA GLU A 518 25.52 2.89 -6.57
C GLU A 518 24.48 3.89 -6.06
N ASP A 519 23.60 3.51 -5.13
CA ASP A 519 22.73 4.43 -4.38
C ASP A 519 23.55 5.43 -3.56
N ALA A 520 24.54 4.92 -2.79
CA ALA A 520 25.41 5.77 -1.98
C ALA A 520 26.26 6.75 -2.82
N PHE A 521 26.69 6.34 -4.01
CA PHE A 521 27.51 7.13 -4.93
C PHE A 521 26.69 7.95 -5.92
N GLY A 522 25.42 7.64 -6.10
CA GLY A 522 24.49 8.33 -6.99
C GLY A 522 24.07 9.71 -6.46
N ASP A 523 23.51 10.49 -7.38
CA ASP A 523 22.96 11.81 -7.11
C ASP A 523 21.43 11.80 -7.05
N MET A 524 20.80 10.79 -7.65
CA MET A 524 19.38 10.51 -7.53
C MET A 524 19.18 9.01 -7.43
N ASP A 525 18.27 8.59 -6.56
CA ASP A 525 17.69 7.26 -6.58
C ASP A 525 16.18 7.38 -6.79
N PHE A 526 15.64 6.55 -7.69
CA PHE A 526 14.19 6.49 -7.87
C PHE A 526 13.72 5.07 -8.11
N LYS A 527 12.50 4.80 -7.68
CA LYS A 527 11.89 3.49 -7.63
C LYS A 527 10.59 3.60 -8.40
N VAL A 528 10.37 2.68 -9.32
CA VAL A 528 9.17 2.64 -10.16
C VAL A 528 8.57 1.25 -10.04
N ALA A 529 7.30 1.19 -9.64
CA ALA A 529 6.50 -0.01 -9.66
C ALA A 529 5.26 0.19 -10.54
N GLY A 530 4.77 -0.88 -11.13
CA GLY A 530 3.63 -0.81 -12.04
C GLY A 530 3.32 -2.13 -12.72
N THR A 531 2.22 -2.10 -13.45
CA THR A 531 1.83 -3.17 -14.37
C THR A 531 2.55 -2.98 -15.71
N SER A 532 2.21 -3.80 -16.69
CA SER A 532 2.63 -3.59 -18.09
C SER A 532 2.01 -2.32 -18.71
N GLU A 533 0.90 -1.85 -18.14
CA GLU A 533 0.10 -0.78 -18.72
C GLU A 533 0.37 0.59 -18.11
N PHE A 534 0.55 0.66 -16.79
CA PHE A 534 0.71 1.93 -16.09
C PHE A 534 1.52 1.79 -14.80
N VAL A 535 1.99 2.93 -14.30
CA VAL A 535 2.73 3.04 -13.05
C VAL A 535 1.77 2.97 -11.87
N THR A 536 2.06 2.12 -10.89
CA THR A 536 1.28 2.04 -9.65
C THR A 536 1.94 2.75 -8.47
N ALA A 537 3.27 2.89 -8.47
CA ALA A 537 3.96 3.69 -7.45
C ALA A 537 5.30 4.24 -7.94
N ILE A 538 5.64 5.46 -7.51
CA ILE A 538 6.96 6.06 -7.72
C ILE A 538 7.48 6.66 -6.42
N GLN A 539 8.76 6.45 -6.15
CA GLN A 539 9.48 7.17 -5.11
C GLN A 539 10.78 7.70 -5.71
N LEU A 540 11.06 8.99 -5.55
CA LEU A 540 12.29 9.63 -6.03
C LEU A 540 12.89 10.47 -4.92
N ASP A 541 14.20 10.38 -4.76
CA ASP A 541 15.00 11.24 -3.90
C ASP A 541 16.21 11.73 -4.70
N THR A 542 16.46 13.04 -4.69
CA THR A 542 17.64 13.60 -5.36
C THR A 542 18.38 14.61 -4.49
N LYS A 543 19.69 14.61 -4.65
CA LYS A 543 20.63 15.56 -4.05
C LYS A 543 21.01 16.67 -5.03
N LEU A 544 20.51 16.61 -6.28
CA LEU A 544 20.82 17.58 -7.32
C LEU A 544 19.96 18.83 -7.19
N ASP A 545 20.52 19.95 -7.65
CA ASP A 545 19.86 21.26 -7.68
C ASP A 545 18.92 21.42 -8.90
N GLY A 546 18.53 20.30 -9.50
CA GLY A 546 17.73 20.24 -10.72
C GLY A 546 18.25 19.17 -11.68
N ILE A 547 17.31 18.56 -12.42
CA ILE A 547 17.59 17.57 -13.45
C ILE A 547 16.81 17.98 -14.69
N PRO A 548 17.42 17.99 -15.88
CA PRO A 548 16.67 18.28 -17.11
C PRO A 548 15.49 17.32 -17.28
N ALA A 549 14.32 17.82 -17.65
CA ALA A 549 13.12 17.00 -17.85
C ALA A 549 13.34 15.85 -18.85
N SER A 550 14.16 16.08 -19.89
CA SER A 550 14.54 15.04 -20.86
C SER A 550 15.33 13.89 -20.24
N VAL A 551 16.18 14.16 -19.24
CA VAL A 551 16.95 13.15 -18.52
C VAL A 551 16.02 12.31 -17.64
N LEU A 552 15.08 12.95 -16.94
CA LEU A 552 14.10 12.25 -16.12
C LEU A 552 13.17 11.37 -16.96
N ALA A 553 12.66 11.89 -18.07
CA ALA A 553 11.81 11.13 -18.99
C ALA A 553 12.55 9.91 -19.58
N ALA A 554 13.82 10.08 -19.98
CA ALA A 554 14.64 8.97 -20.44
C ALA A 554 14.86 7.92 -19.34
N ALA A 555 15.10 8.35 -18.10
CA ALA A 555 15.29 7.46 -16.96
C ALA A 555 14.00 6.67 -16.62
N LEU A 556 12.82 7.31 -16.69
CA LEU A 556 11.52 6.64 -16.51
C LEU A 556 11.25 5.63 -17.63
N LYS A 557 11.57 5.95 -18.88
CA LYS A 557 11.46 5.00 -19.99
C LYS A 557 12.35 3.78 -19.80
N GLN A 558 13.60 3.99 -19.39
CA GLN A 558 14.52 2.90 -19.06
C GLN A 558 13.99 2.05 -17.89
N ALA A 559 13.36 2.67 -16.90
CA ALA A 559 12.71 1.97 -15.79
C ALA A 559 11.52 1.12 -16.27
N ARG A 560 10.73 1.62 -17.24
CA ARG A 560 9.63 0.87 -17.85
C ARG A 560 10.13 -0.39 -18.54
N GLU A 561 11.16 -0.28 -19.37
CA GLU A 561 11.77 -1.42 -20.06
C GLU A 561 12.24 -2.50 -19.06
N ALA A 562 12.90 -2.06 -17.98
CA ALA A 562 13.34 -2.95 -16.91
C ALA A 562 12.17 -3.61 -16.15
N ARG A 563 11.11 -2.85 -15.88
CA ARG A 563 9.88 -3.35 -15.23
C ARG A 563 9.21 -4.42 -16.07
N LEU A 564 9.10 -4.22 -17.38
CA LEU A 564 8.51 -5.20 -18.30
C LEU A 564 9.31 -6.49 -18.33
N HIS A 565 10.65 -6.40 -18.35
CA HIS A 565 11.49 -7.59 -18.30
C HIS A 565 11.31 -8.40 -16.99
N ILE A 566 11.17 -7.71 -15.84
CA ILE A 566 10.90 -8.40 -14.56
C ILE A 566 9.50 -9.05 -14.57
N LEU A 567 8.50 -8.42 -15.17
CA LEU A 567 7.17 -9.01 -15.33
C LEU A 567 7.20 -10.30 -16.16
N GLU A 568 8.04 -10.40 -17.19
CA GLU A 568 8.23 -11.64 -17.95
C GLU A 568 8.72 -12.78 -17.04
N VAL A 569 9.67 -12.50 -16.14
CA VAL A 569 10.18 -13.49 -15.18
C VAL A 569 9.12 -13.88 -14.15
N ILE A 570 8.33 -12.91 -13.66
CA ILE A 570 7.21 -13.18 -12.75
C ILE A 570 6.18 -14.11 -13.43
N ASN A 571 5.77 -13.77 -14.65
CA ASN A 571 4.79 -14.56 -15.41
C ASN A 571 5.31 -15.96 -15.78
N ALA A 572 6.62 -16.12 -15.93
CA ALA A 572 7.23 -17.43 -16.15
C ALA A 572 7.19 -18.33 -14.89
N ALA A 573 7.15 -17.74 -13.70
CA ALA A 573 7.02 -18.47 -12.44
C ALA A 573 5.55 -18.78 -12.10
N ILE A 574 4.63 -17.84 -12.34
CA ILE A 574 3.19 -18.00 -12.15
C ILE A 574 2.45 -16.99 -13.03
N ASP A 575 1.61 -17.47 -13.95
CA ASP A 575 0.90 -16.63 -14.94
C ASP A 575 -0.54 -16.30 -14.54
N THR A 576 -1.15 -17.16 -13.72
CA THR A 576 -2.53 -17.07 -13.25
C THR A 576 -2.57 -17.39 -11.76
N PRO A 577 -3.55 -16.86 -11.00
CA PRO A 577 -3.68 -17.22 -9.59
C PRO A 577 -3.91 -18.72 -9.42
N ASP A 578 -3.21 -19.33 -8.46
CA ASP A 578 -3.42 -20.72 -8.08
C ASP A 578 -4.79 -20.90 -7.40
N GLU A 579 -5.19 -22.15 -7.18
CA GLU A 579 -6.33 -22.42 -6.31
C GLU A 579 -6.03 -22.00 -4.86
N LEU A 580 -7.05 -21.55 -4.13
CA LEU A 580 -6.91 -21.21 -2.72
C LEU A 580 -6.37 -22.42 -1.94
N SER A 581 -5.30 -22.20 -1.16
CA SER A 581 -4.73 -23.21 -0.25
C SER A 581 -5.79 -23.93 0.57
N GLU A 582 -5.61 -25.24 0.80
CA GLU A 582 -6.49 -26.02 1.68
C GLU A 582 -6.51 -25.52 3.14
N PHE A 583 -5.44 -24.82 3.57
CA PHE A 583 -5.33 -24.23 4.90
C PHE A 583 -5.99 -22.85 4.99
N ALA A 584 -6.30 -22.23 3.86
CA ALA A 584 -7.00 -20.95 3.82
C ALA A 584 -8.48 -21.12 4.12
N PRO A 585 -9.10 -20.22 4.91
CA PRO A 585 -10.53 -20.26 5.15
C PRO A 585 -11.28 -20.14 3.82
N ARG A 586 -12.39 -20.87 3.69
CA ARG A 586 -13.34 -20.70 2.58
C ARG A 586 -14.35 -19.66 3.00
N VAL A 587 -14.42 -18.56 2.26
CA VAL A 587 -15.37 -17.47 2.52
C VAL A 587 -16.39 -17.44 1.40
N ILE A 588 -17.64 -17.74 1.74
CA ILE A 588 -18.76 -17.67 0.82
C ILE A 588 -19.54 -16.40 1.11
N ALA A 589 -19.68 -15.52 0.12
CA ALA A 589 -20.56 -14.36 0.18
C ALA A 589 -21.95 -14.74 -0.35
N VAL A 590 -23.00 -14.41 0.41
CA VAL A 590 -24.39 -14.61 0.02
C VAL A 590 -25.18 -13.34 0.30
N LYS A 591 -26.00 -12.90 -0.65
CA LYS A 591 -26.88 -11.76 -0.47
C LYS A 591 -28.26 -12.21 0.02
N ILE A 592 -28.73 -11.65 1.12
CA ILE A 592 -30.07 -11.86 1.67
C ILE A 592 -30.90 -10.58 1.61
N PRO A 593 -32.25 -10.66 1.56
CA PRO A 593 -33.10 -9.48 1.68
C PRO A 593 -32.86 -8.74 3.00
N VAL A 594 -32.78 -7.40 2.94
CA VAL A 594 -32.46 -6.55 4.11
C VAL A 594 -33.48 -6.71 5.24
N ASP A 595 -34.75 -6.93 4.91
CA ASP A 595 -35.84 -7.18 5.86
C ASP A 595 -35.67 -8.52 6.61
N LYS A 596 -34.88 -9.45 6.07
CA LYS A 596 -34.61 -10.77 6.65
C LYS A 596 -33.38 -10.85 7.52
N ILE A 597 -32.55 -9.79 7.57
CA ILE A 597 -31.36 -9.72 8.44
C ILE A 597 -31.74 -10.02 9.90
N GLY A 598 -32.82 -9.41 10.40
CA GLY A 598 -33.28 -9.60 11.78
C GLY A 598 -33.70 -11.04 12.11
N GLU A 599 -34.26 -11.77 11.14
CA GLU A 599 -34.65 -13.18 11.30
C GLU A 599 -33.43 -14.10 11.34
N VAL A 600 -32.42 -13.85 10.49
CA VAL A 600 -31.17 -14.61 10.45
C VAL A 600 -30.33 -14.40 11.71
N ILE A 601 -30.24 -13.16 12.21
CA ILE A 601 -29.54 -12.86 13.47
C ILE A 601 -30.30 -13.47 14.66
N GLY A 602 -31.63 -13.31 14.67
CA GLY A 602 -32.51 -13.73 15.75
C GLY A 602 -32.35 -12.89 17.03
N PRO A 603 -33.20 -13.11 18.05
CA PRO A 603 -33.17 -12.32 19.28
C PRO A 603 -31.82 -12.40 20.00
N LYS A 604 -31.17 -11.25 20.21
CA LYS A 604 -29.83 -11.13 20.82
C LYS A 604 -28.74 -11.95 20.10
N GLY A 605 -28.88 -12.20 18.81
CA GLY A 605 -27.91 -12.99 18.03
C GLY A 605 -28.01 -14.50 18.27
N LYS A 606 -29.09 -15.00 18.90
CA LYS A 606 -29.21 -16.43 19.24
C LYS A 606 -29.17 -17.33 18.01
N MET A 607 -29.82 -16.94 16.92
CA MET A 607 -29.93 -17.79 15.73
C MET A 607 -28.59 -17.87 14.99
N ILE A 608 -27.96 -16.73 14.72
CA ILE A 608 -26.64 -16.69 14.09
C ILE A 608 -25.58 -17.40 14.94
N ASN A 609 -25.61 -17.26 16.27
CA ASN A 609 -24.69 -17.99 17.15
C ASN A 609 -24.93 -19.51 17.09
N GLN A 610 -26.20 -19.96 17.03
CA GLN A 610 -26.52 -21.38 16.89
C GLN A 610 -25.99 -21.93 15.56
N ILE A 611 -26.18 -21.22 14.45
CA ILE A 611 -25.68 -21.66 13.14
C ILE A 611 -24.14 -21.77 13.18
N GLN A 612 -23.46 -20.79 13.78
CA GLN A 612 -22.00 -20.82 13.94
C GLN A 612 -21.54 -22.00 14.81
N GLU A 613 -22.24 -22.28 15.92
CA GLU A 613 -21.94 -23.43 16.79
C GLU A 613 -22.17 -24.77 16.08
N ASP A 614 -23.27 -24.91 15.34
CA ASP A 614 -23.65 -26.16 14.67
C ASP A 614 -22.74 -26.48 13.48
N THR A 615 -22.28 -25.46 12.76
CA THR A 615 -21.52 -25.63 11.51
C THR A 615 -20.01 -25.44 11.70
N GLY A 616 -19.61 -24.79 12.79
CA GLY A 616 -18.23 -24.33 13.00
C GLY A 616 -17.81 -23.17 12.10
N ALA A 617 -18.75 -22.58 11.34
CA ALA A 617 -18.50 -21.41 10.51
C ALA A 617 -18.53 -20.12 11.33
N ASP A 618 -17.83 -19.10 10.85
CA ASP A 618 -17.84 -17.73 11.34
C ASP A 618 -18.68 -16.88 10.38
N ILE A 619 -19.74 -16.26 10.90
CA ILE A 619 -20.75 -15.61 10.07
C ILE A 619 -20.78 -14.12 10.41
N SER A 620 -20.58 -13.28 9.39
CA SER A 620 -20.70 -11.83 9.49
C SER A 620 -21.79 -11.35 8.54
N ILE A 621 -22.67 -10.46 9.00
CA ILE A 621 -23.76 -9.90 8.21
C ILE A 621 -23.56 -8.38 8.17
N GLU A 622 -23.54 -7.82 6.97
CA GLU A 622 -23.49 -6.39 6.70
C GLU A 622 -24.90 -5.80 6.60
N ASP A 623 -25.02 -4.49 6.85
CA ASP A 623 -26.31 -3.78 6.85
C ASP A 623 -27.01 -3.76 5.48
N ASP A 624 -26.28 -4.03 4.39
CA ASP A 624 -26.81 -4.11 3.03
C ASP A 624 -27.36 -5.50 2.66
N GLY A 625 -27.37 -6.44 3.61
CA GLY A 625 -27.82 -7.82 3.43
C GLY A 625 -26.74 -8.77 2.91
N THR A 626 -25.48 -8.35 2.80
CA THR A 626 -24.38 -9.25 2.44
C THR A 626 -23.95 -10.07 3.65
N VAL A 627 -23.95 -11.41 3.51
CA VAL A 627 -23.53 -12.37 4.52
C VAL A 627 -22.23 -13.04 4.10
N TYR A 628 -21.18 -12.87 4.90
CA TYR A 628 -19.91 -13.56 4.72
C TYR A 628 -19.84 -14.77 5.65
N ILE A 629 -19.65 -15.95 5.06
CA ILE A 629 -19.61 -17.24 5.75
C ILE A 629 -18.21 -17.80 5.62
N GLY A 630 -17.43 -17.74 6.71
CA GLY A 630 -16.09 -18.29 6.78
C GLY A 630 -16.07 -19.66 7.41
N ALA A 631 -15.44 -20.65 6.80
CA ALA A 631 -15.18 -21.91 7.47
C ALA A 631 -13.78 -22.45 7.16
N THR A 632 -13.30 -23.36 8.01
CA THR A 632 -12.02 -24.05 7.83
C THR A 632 -12.05 -25.09 6.71
N ASN A 633 -13.24 -25.45 6.21
CA ASN A 633 -13.44 -26.35 5.09
C ASN A 633 -14.74 -26.03 4.33
N GLY A 634 -14.84 -26.46 3.07
CA GLY A 634 -16.01 -26.25 2.21
C GLY A 634 -17.34 -26.77 2.79
N PRO A 635 -17.42 -28.02 3.28
CA PRO A 635 -18.65 -28.59 3.83
C PRO A 635 -19.27 -27.77 4.97
N SER A 636 -18.45 -27.24 5.88
CA SER A 636 -18.91 -26.36 6.96
C SER A 636 -19.47 -25.05 6.43
N ALA A 637 -18.82 -24.43 5.43
CA ALA A 637 -19.32 -23.21 4.80
C ALA A 637 -20.65 -23.44 4.06
N ASP A 638 -20.78 -24.56 3.36
CA ASP A 638 -22.01 -24.93 2.63
C ASP A 638 -23.18 -25.25 3.57
N ALA A 639 -22.91 -25.90 4.70
CA ALA A 639 -23.92 -26.15 5.72
C ALA A 639 -24.46 -24.84 6.31
N ALA A 640 -23.56 -23.90 6.65
CA ALA A 640 -23.94 -22.57 7.13
C ALA A 640 -24.71 -21.76 6.08
N ARG A 641 -24.27 -21.80 4.82
CA ARG A 641 -24.99 -21.18 3.68
C ARG A 641 -26.41 -21.72 3.55
N SER A 642 -26.56 -23.04 3.62
CA SER A 642 -27.86 -23.70 3.50
C SER A 642 -28.79 -23.31 4.65
N ALA A 643 -28.27 -23.24 5.88
CA ALA A 643 -29.02 -22.79 7.05
C ALA A 643 -29.48 -21.33 6.93
N ILE A 644 -28.58 -20.43 6.50
CA ILE A 644 -28.91 -19.01 6.28
C ILE A 644 -29.96 -18.87 5.18
N ASN A 645 -29.76 -19.54 4.03
CA ASN A 645 -30.71 -19.49 2.92
C ASN A 645 -32.09 -20.04 3.29
N ALA A 646 -32.17 -21.07 4.12
CA ALA A 646 -33.45 -21.60 4.59
C ALA A 646 -34.25 -20.57 5.42
N ILE A 647 -33.57 -19.66 6.12
CA ILE A 647 -34.19 -18.59 6.92
C ILE A 647 -34.48 -17.36 6.06
N ALA A 648 -33.52 -16.94 5.24
CA ALA A 648 -33.60 -15.72 4.44
C ALA A 648 -34.51 -15.87 3.22
N ASN A 649 -34.47 -17.03 2.58
CA ASN A 649 -35.26 -17.39 1.40
C ASN A 649 -36.04 -18.68 1.69
N PRO A 650 -36.98 -18.66 2.66
CA PRO A 650 -37.79 -19.84 2.92
C PRO A 650 -38.59 -20.10 1.66
N GLN A 651 -38.36 -21.22 0.97
CA GLN A 651 -39.14 -21.57 -0.22
C GLN A 651 -40.62 -21.38 0.11
N VAL A 652 -41.23 -20.39 -0.55
CA VAL A 652 -42.65 -20.12 -0.47
C VAL A 652 -43.23 -21.09 -1.47
N PRO A 653 -43.92 -22.16 -1.05
CA PRO A 653 -44.39 -23.17 -1.98
C PRO A 653 -45.31 -22.49 -2.99
N GLU A 654 -45.00 -22.58 -4.28
CA GLU A 654 -45.78 -21.94 -5.33
C GLU A 654 -46.88 -22.87 -5.85
N VAL A 655 -47.95 -22.28 -6.40
CA VAL A 655 -49.02 -23.06 -7.04
C VAL A 655 -48.44 -23.78 -8.26
N GLY A 656 -48.54 -25.11 -8.28
CA GLY A 656 -48.01 -26.01 -9.32
C GLY A 656 -46.80 -26.83 -8.89
N GLU A 657 -46.17 -26.53 -7.74
CA GLU A 657 -45.03 -27.30 -7.25
C GLU A 657 -45.46 -28.65 -6.63
N ARG A 658 -44.62 -29.68 -6.86
CA ARG A 658 -44.85 -31.06 -6.40
C ARG A 658 -43.92 -31.41 -5.25
N TYR A 659 -44.50 -31.99 -4.20
CA TYR A 659 -43.80 -32.40 -2.99
C TYR A 659 -44.09 -33.88 -2.68
N LEU A 660 -43.09 -34.58 -2.14
CA LEU A 660 -43.30 -35.87 -1.48
C LEU A 660 -43.55 -35.62 0.01
N GLY A 661 -44.79 -35.36 0.35
CA GLY A 661 -45.18 -35.00 1.72
C GLY A 661 -45.58 -36.20 2.57
N THR A 662 -45.54 -36.05 3.89
CA THR A 662 -45.98 -37.10 4.84
C THR A 662 -47.30 -36.70 5.49
N VAL A 663 -48.28 -37.60 5.52
CA VAL A 663 -49.57 -37.36 6.17
C VAL A 663 -49.37 -37.25 7.67
N VAL A 664 -49.59 -36.06 8.24
CA VAL A 664 -49.40 -35.78 9.67
C VAL A 664 -50.69 -35.99 10.46
N LYS A 665 -51.84 -35.73 9.84
CA LYS A 665 -53.14 -35.82 10.50
C LYS A 665 -54.27 -36.04 9.50
N THR A 666 -55.15 -36.99 9.75
CA THR A 666 -56.40 -37.18 8.99
C THR A 666 -57.58 -36.53 9.71
N THR A 667 -58.56 -36.04 8.96
CA THR A 667 -59.81 -35.44 9.45
C THR A 667 -60.97 -35.83 8.54
N THR A 668 -62.21 -35.59 8.97
CA THR A 668 -63.42 -35.97 8.21
C THR A 668 -63.55 -35.27 6.84
N PHE A 669 -62.83 -34.18 6.60
CA PHE A 669 -62.88 -33.41 5.35
C PHE A 669 -61.58 -33.45 4.54
N GLY A 670 -60.55 -34.16 4.99
CA GLY A 670 -59.28 -34.28 4.27
C GLY A 670 -58.10 -34.71 5.16
N ALA A 671 -56.91 -34.78 4.56
CA ALA A 671 -55.67 -35.12 5.23
C ALA A 671 -54.69 -33.95 5.19
N PHE A 672 -54.06 -33.63 6.31
CA PHE A 672 -52.94 -32.68 6.38
C PHE A 672 -51.65 -33.41 6.04
N VAL A 673 -50.92 -32.85 5.08
CA VAL A 673 -49.65 -33.38 4.56
C VAL A 673 -48.57 -32.35 4.82
N SER A 674 -47.51 -32.75 5.53
CA SER A 674 -46.36 -31.89 5.77
C SER A 674 -45.48 -31.85 4.53
N LEU A 675 -45.21 -30.65 4.01
CA LEU A 675 -44.42 -30.43 2.80
C LEU A 675 -42.97 -30.08 3.13
N THR A 676 -42.80 -29.17 4.10
CA THR A 676 -41.50 -28.75 4.66
C THR A 676 -41.68 -28.51 6.17
N PRO A 677 -40.61 -28.52 6.98
CA PRO A 677 -40.71 -28.26 8.42
C PRO A 677 -41.52 -26.99 8.72
N GLY A 678 -42.64 -27.13 9.45
CA GLY A 678 -43.52 -26.01 9.84
C GLY A 678 -44.55 -25.57 8.80
N LYS A 679 -44.63 -26.20 7.61
CA LYS A 679 -45.66 -25.91 6.59
C LYS A 679 -46.42 -27.18 6.20
N ASP A 680 -47.72 -27.19 6.52
CA ASP A 680 -48.64 -28.27 6.16
C ASP A 680 -49.65 -27.80 5.12
N GLY A 681 -49.98 -28.66 4.15
CA GLY A 681 -51.06 -28.44 3.18
C GLY A 681 -52.23 -29.41 3.40
N LEU A 682 -53.43 -29.00 2.98
CA LEU A 682 -54.65 -29.80 3.09
C LEU A 682 -54.96 -30.51 1.77
N LEU A 683 -54.96 -31.84 1.81
CA LEU A 683 -55.48 -32.71 0.76
C LEU A 683 -56.97 -32.95 1.03
N HIS A 684 -57.85 -32.22 0.33
CA HIS A 684 -59.29 -32.28 0.57
C HIS A 684 -59.88 -33.63 0.13
N ILE A 685 -60.96 -34.07 0.79
CA ILE A 685 -61.61 -35.36 0.51
C ILE A 685 -62.10 -35.52 -0.94
N SER A 686 -62.35 -34.42 -1.65
CA SER A 686 -62.69 -34.43 -3.07
C SER A 686 -61.51 -34.85 -3.96
N GLU A 687 -60.29 -34.48 -3.59
CA GLU A 687 -59.05 -34.78 -4.33
C GLU A 687 -58.54 -36.19 -4.03
N LEU A 688 -58.83 -36.74 -2.84
CA LEU A 688 -58.53 -38.13 -2.48
C LEU A 688 -59.21 -39.15 -3.41
N ARG A 689 -60.28 -38.76 -4.11
CA ARG A 689 -60.93 -39.61 -5.12
C ARG A 689 -59.98 -40.00 -6.25
N LYS A 690 -58.98 -39.15 -6.56
CA LYS A 690 -57.96 -39.42 -7.57
C LYS A 690 -57.03 -40.56 -7.13
N LEU A 691 -56.75 -40.69 -5.84
CA LEU A 691 -55.98 -41.81 -5.27
C LEU A 691 -56.81 -43.10 -5.12
N ALA A 692 -58.14 -43.00 -5.11
CA ALA A 692 -59.06 -44.13 -4.98
C ALA A 692 -59.63 -44.62 -6.33
N ASN A 693 -58.91 -44.41 -7.44
CA ASN A 693 -59.33 -44.77 -8.81
C ASN A 693 -60.74 -44.25 -9.18
N GLY A 694 -61.08 -43.02 -8.79
CA GLY A 694 -62.36 -42.37 -9.10
C GLY A 694 -63.54 -42.83 -8.24
N LYS A 695 -63.33 -43.72 -7.26
CA LYS A 695 -64.39 -44.13 -6.33
C LYS A 695 -64.69 -43.03 -5.30
N ARG A 696 -65.95 -42.94 -4.88
CA ARG A 696 -66.37 -42.01 -3.82
C ARG A 696 -65.73 -42.45 -2.50
N VAL A 697 -64.96 -41.56 -1.91
CA VAL A 697 -64.32 -41.74 -0.61
C VAL A 697 -65.26 -41.23 0.48
N ASP A 698 -65.76 -42.11 1.33
CA ASP A 698 -66.64 -41.75 2.46
C ASP A 698 -65.85 -41.57 3.78
N ASN A 699 -64.68 -42.20 3.92
CA ASN A 699 -63.75 -41.96 5.04
C ASN A 699 -62.31 -41.78 4.53
N VAL A 700 -61.60 -40.78 5.07
CA VAL A 700 -60.23 -40.41 4.64
C VAL A 700 -59.22 -41.49 5.01
N ASP A 701 -59.42 -42.15 6.15
CA ASP A 701 -58.53 -43.21 6.66
C ASP A 701 -58.52 -44.46 5.76
N ASP A 702 -59.51 -44.63 4.88
CA ASP A 702 -59.59 -45.75 3.93
C ASP A 702 -58.65 -45.57 2.73
N VAL A 703 -58.13 -44.36 2.52
CA VAL A 703 -57.31 -44.00 1.35
C VAL A 703 -55.90 -43.58 1.74
N VAL A 704 -55.75 -42.88 2.87
CA VAL A 704 -54.47 -42.42 3.38
C VAL A 704 -54.35 -42.64 4.87
N SER A 705 -53.20 -43.11 5.35
CA SER A 705 -52.90 -43.32 6.77
C SER A 705 -51.90 -42.29 7.29
N VAL A 706 -52.01 -41.92 8.58
CA VAL A 706 -51.02 -41.06 9.24
C VAL A 706 -49.63 -41.71 9.17
N GLY A 707 -48.63 -40.96 8.72
CA GLY A 707 -47.26 -41.44 8.45
C GLY A 707 -47.01 -41.89 7.01
N GLN A 708 -48.04 -41.99 6.16
CA GLN A 708 -47.89 -42.34 4.75
C GLN A 708 -47.27 -41.18 3.95
N LYS A 709 -46.32 -41.51 3.07
CA LYS A 709 -45.76 -40.56 2.10
C LYS A 709 -46.64 -40.52 0.85
N VAL A 710 -47.05 -39.34 0.42
CA VAL A 710 -47.92 -39.11 -0.73
C VAL A 710 -47.34 -37.99 -1.59
N GLN A 711 -47.28 -38.19 -2.90
CA GLN A 711 -46.86 -37.15 -3.83
C GLN A 711 -48.04 -36.21 -4.12
N VAL A 712 -47.85 -34.93 -3.83
CA VAL A 712 -48.90 -33.91 -3.86
C VAL A 712 -48.42 -32.67 -4.61
N GLU A 713 -49.33 -32.05 -5.35
CA GLU A 713 -49.13 -30.80 -6.07
C GLU A 713 -49.95 -29.69 -5.41
N ILE A 714 -49.37 -28.50 -5.28
CA ILE A 714 -50.06 -27.34 -4.69
C ILE A 714 -50.99 -26.73 -5.73
N THR A 715 -52.29 -26.78 -5.47
CA THR A 715 -53.32 -26.30 -6.41
C THR A 715 -53.73 -24.86 -6.15
N LYS A 716 -53.68 -24.42 -4.89
CA LYS A 716 -54.11 -23.08 -4.49
C LYS A 716 -53.50 -22.68 -3.16
N ILE A 717 -53.18 -21.41 -3.03
CA ILE A 717 -52.81 -20.75 -1.78
C ILE A 717 -53.94 -19.75 -1.47
N ASP A 718 -54.53 -19.82 -0.28
CA ASP A 718 -55.55 -18.85 0.12
C ASP A 718 -54.94 -17.56 0.70
N ASP A 719 -55.76 -16.51 0.84
CA ASP A 719 -55.33 -15.19 1.36
C ASP A 719 -54.81 -15.24 2.81
N ARG A 720 -54.91 -16.39 3.49
CA ARG A 720 -54.42 -16.65 4.85
C ARG A 720 -53.19 -17.59 4.86
N GLY A 721 -52.62 -17.89 3.69
CA GLY A 721 -51.43 -18.72 3.53
C GLY A 721 -51.66 -20.23 3.64
N LYS A 722 -52.91 -20.72 3.60
CA LYS A 722 -53.20 -22.17 3.62
C LYS A 722 -53.03 -22.77 2.23
N LEU A 723 -52.33 -23.91 2.18
CA LEU A 723 -52.01 -24.62 0.96
C LEU A 723 -53.05 -25.72 0.69
N SER A 724 -53.66 -25.71 -0.49
CA SER A 724 -54.56 -26.77 -0.97
C SER A 724 -53.82 -27.72 -1.89
N LEU A 725 -53.94 -29.02 -1.65
CA LEU A 725 -53.17 -30.05 -2.34
C LEU A 725 -54.04 -30.93 -3.23
N SER A 726 -53.50 -31.37 -4.37
CA SER A 726 -54.03 -32.46 -5.20
C SER A 726 -52.99 -33.58 -5.26
N PRO A 727 -53.38 -34.86 -5.22
CA PRO A 727 -52.43 -35.94 -5.36
C PRO A 727 -51.97 -36.06 -6.81
N VAL A 728 -50.70 -36.40 -7.02
CA VAL A 728 -50.16 -36.73 -8.34
C VAL A 728 -50.27 -38.23 -8.51
N VAL A 729 -51.11 -38.66 -9.45
CA VAL A 729 -51.27 -40.08 -9.80
C VAL A 729 -50.41 -40.30 -11.05
N ALA A 730 -49.43 -41.20 -10.98
CA ALA A 730 -48.67 -41.58 -12.17
C ALA A 730 -49.62 -42.27 -13.16
N GLU A 731 -49.75 -41.72 -14.36
CA GLU A 731 -50.33 -42.47 -15.48
C GLU A 731 -49.36 -43.62 -15.79
N GLU A 732 -49.85 -44.86 -15.72
CA GLU A 732 -49.12 -46.03 -16.22
C GLU A 732 -49.00 -45.88 -17.75
N GLU A 733 -47.96 -45.18 -18.21
CA GLU A 733 -47.51 -45.28 -19.59
C GLU A 733 -46.92 -46.67 -19.82
N ALA A 734 -47.46 -47.33 -20.84
CA ALA A 734 -47.14 -48.68 -21.26
C ALA A 734 -45.62 -48.88 -21.41
N ALA A 735 -45.13 -49.96 -20.81
CA ALA A 735 -43.80 -50.49 -21.04
C ALA A 735 -43.58 -50.78 -22.54
N SER A 736 -42.87 -49.89 -23.23
CA SER A 736 -42.09 -50.22 -24.42
C SER A 736 -40.62 -50.15 -24.04
N GLY A 737 -39.99 -51.32 -23.98
CA GLY A 737 -38.61 -51.46 -23.55
C GLY A 737 -37.60 -50.76 -24.45
N ASP A 738 -36.54 -50.27 -23.83
CA ASP A 738 -35.19 -50.66 -24.20
C ASP A 738 -34.28 -50.43 -22.99
N ALA A 739 -33.58 -51.48 -22.56
CA ALA A 739 -32.59 -51.42 -21.50
C ALA A 739 -31.21 -51.25 -22.14
N PRO A 740 -30.41 -50.23 -21.79
CA PRO A 740 -28.99 -50.26 -22.09
C PRO A 740 -28.28 -51.12 -21.05
N ALA A 741 -27.48 -52.06 -21.53
CA ALA A 741 -26.66 -52.96 -20.73
C ALA A 741 -25.60 -52.20 -19.92
N GLU A 742 -25.52 -52.51 -18.62
CA GLU A 742 -24.36 -52.24 -17.78
C GLU A 742 -23.19 -53.12 -18.24
N THR A 743 -22.09 -52.49 -18.67
CA THR A 743 -20.78 -53.14 -18.68
C THR A 743 -20.11 -52.90 -17.33
N ALA A 744 -20.02 -53.97 -16.55
CA ALA A 744 -19.13 -54.09 -15.41
C ALA A 744 -17.68 -54.17 -15.89
N GLU A 745 -16.81 -53.28 -15.38
CA GLU A 745 -15.37 -53.54 -15.31
C GLU A 745 -15.02 -53.85 -13.86
N GLU A 746 -14.74 -55.12 -13.62
CA GLU A 746 -14.15 -55.64 -12.41
C GLU A 746 -12.64 -55.82 -12.65
N SER A 747 -11.88 -55.41 -11.64
CA SER A 747 -10.44 -55.49 -11.44
C SER A 747 -9.78 -56.86 -11.69
N ALA A 748 -8.58 -56.84 -12.30
CA ALA A 748 -7.38 -57.65 -12.01
C ALA A 748 -6.28 -57.18 -13.00
N GLU A 749 -5.02 -56.92 -12.66
CA GLU A 749 -4.10 -57.59 -11.74
C GLU A 749 -2.97 -56.63 -11.31
#